data_AF-A0A1D6MVL1-F1
#
_entry.id   AF-A0A1D6MVL1-F1
#
_cell.length_a   1.000
_cell.length_b   1.000
_cell.length_c   1.000
_cell.angle_alpha   90.00
_cell.angle_beta   90.00
_cell.angle_gamma   90.00
#
_symmetry.space_group_name_H-M   'P 1'
#
loop_
_entity.id
_entity.type
_entity.pdbx_description
1 polymer ?
#
loop_
_entity_poly.entity_id
_entity_poly.type
_entity_poly.pdbx_seq_one_letter_code
_entity_poly.pdbx_strand_id
1 'polypeptide(L)'
;MKERVQQFAGLTRKWLEENWLEIIGKDCAISVLHLCHMEILLERITGLNAENGFLQHGLCESNSLISKLREHNEKAKNELEMCSVLKGKLLLDINHSFSRIAKKEQEATELNSRLDSFEKKILHLQAQEEAMVERSNSMYSELSILIEEIDATNRSALAAESKEKEELRHQLDEALFVSEMLKDKMLVELNLLQTNNYKPLNNIQGCNEFELCNSLADYRSDLMITGIITKDIESTVLALELKQHKLQLQEQRVMFTDVLEELMALAEATLWKVNQHLENIAICTLHEENNEARVDLENLKQNCEEIMKKLHAMNEENTTLKCLMSSFQTNLDAKNKALMELECSHATICTELELTIDAMNRRSTRENYFISENETLKQEIRNILCKDQCMVELMDNIEADKLFSTIEGRLQLVTDHVHNYITEQINTMSKLSNDLDIIEVSAQELSTQNSLLKSELIRKEELTKGLSFDLSLLQESASVAKDQAAEITGLRKVIKSLELELASKSLELDDVVSDRQQLEAMILKCNQNVAALEEELGKKIDELNIVSMENAELKSQIQHIEEISCTMEELADKSEVIRRLEEKLIESRTLIDERSVCLQSLQNDFSKLSDEKTSCDTELLILKEKLEMAQALAEESEAIATESRQIAEEHKAYAEGKDEEVKVLERSIEELENTVCVLESKVEIVKEEAERQRMQREELEVELQKVRQQMLAVPPSGKARRYMEDGMIDLADSSRHPVDMHNELLSAQETIRILRKEVSEKESEIAQCNAHISELNIHAEAAAQEYKHKLMELETMAQQVKTDNSTAHACSGRQEKINSKPRGSGSPFKCIGIGFVQQMNSEKDEELSAAKQRIVELEGIAASRQREIFMLNAKLATTESMTHDVIRDMLGVKMNMTTWAALADNQQKLETKEPITSQAQEIKDSNELMNLKRQLDEFIEERQSWLDEINQKQSELGAARITIEKLRQREHFMVAEIELLKAENSNYKTIILNLEAEVKNLTRQQNLQLRINHHVKTKEENILLKRQNEELSAKLKQLGGILTRTKEELARYRVSNGRDPHELIEEEELLRKKLDESERDRSQLAENLSSLCSSILKVAGVSDSESDATLLKASECLDQLQCRIASLEGQVEDLNLKCKLVREKARLCELRSNSSSLRTGAKGNLTSPSPDTSPSISSFR
;
A
#
# COMPACT_ATOMS: atom_id res chain seq x y z
N MET A 1 139.96 104.23 96.18
CA MET A 1 139.18 103.01 96.57
C MET A 1 138.30 102.48 95.45
N LYS A 2 137.47 103.30 94.77
CA LYS A 2 136.44 102.84 93.81
C LYS A 2 136.96 101.87 92.72
N GLU A 3 138.15 102.09 92.18
CA GLU A 3 138.74 101.29 91.09
C GLU A 3 138.91 99.79 91.42
N ARG A 4 139.26 99.42 92.67
CA ARG A 4 139.51 98.00 93.02
C ARG A 4 138.24 97.13 92.94
N VAL A 5 137.06 97.71 93.13
CA VAL A 5 135.78 96.99 93.05
C VAL A 5 135.40 96.71 91.59
N GLN A 6 135.74 97.63 90.69
CA GLN A 6 135.29 97.61 89.30
C GLN A 6 135.99 96.53 88.46
N GLN A 7 137.20 96.10 88.84
CA GLN A 7 137.89 94.96 88.22
C GLN A 7 137.25 93.61 88.57
N PHE A 8 136.78 93.41 89.81
CA PHE A 8 136.26 92.10 90.26
C PHE A 8 134.98 91.71 89.51
N ALA A 9 134.07 92.68 89.31
CA ALA A 9 132.83 92.49 88.55
C ALA A 9 133.05 92.19 87.05
N GLY A 10 134.24 92.45 86.51
CA GLY A 10 134.58 92.12 85.12
C GLY A 10 134.88 90.62 84.92
N LEU A 11 135.54 89.98 85.89
CA LEU A 11 135.94 88.58 85.80
C LEU A 11 134.76 87.60 85.93
N THR A 12 133.83 87.87 86.86
CA THR A 12 132.69 86.98 87.14
C THR A 12 131.75 86.83 85.95
N ARG A 13 131.61 87.87 85.11
CA ARG A 13 130.70 87.84 83.95
C ARG A 13 131.17 86.86 82.87
N LYS A 14 132.44 86.95 82.48
CA LYS A 14 132.99 86.21 81.33
C LYS A 14 132.95 84.68 81.55
N TRP A 15 133.18 84.24 82.80
CA TRP A 15 133.10 82.82 83.17
C TRP A 15 131.68 82.25 83.07
N LEU A 16 130.66 83.08 83.30
CA LEU A 16 129.24 82.68 83.20
C LEU A 16 128.80 82.54 81.74
N GLU A 17 129.24 83.44 80.86
CA GLU A 17 128.92 83.44 79.42
C GLU A 17 129.46 82.18 78.71
N GLU A 18 130.69 81.76 79.05
CA GLU A 18 131.34 80.58 78.44
C GLU A 18 130.64 79.26 78.80
N ASN A 19 130.11 79.11 80.02
CA ASN A 19 129.40 77.88 80.45
C ASN A 19 128.03 77.71 79.79
N TRP A 20 127.27 78.81 79.58
CA TRP A 20 125.92 78.73 79.02
C TRP A 20 125.90 78.31 77.53
N LEU A 21 126.94 78.66 76.77
CA LEU A 21 127.05 78.33 75.36
C LEU A 21 127.22 76.81 75.11
N GLU A 22 127.92 76.09 75.99
CA GLU A 22 128.14 74.64 75.81
C GLU A 22 126.87 73.81 76.04
N ILE A 23 126.00 74.23 76.95
CA ILE A 23 124.74 73.54 77.27
C ILE A 23 123.78 73.61 76.06
N ILE A 24 123.53 74.83 75.57
CA ILE A 24 122.60 75.09 74.46
C ILE A 24 122.99 74.29 73.20
N GLY A 25 124.30 74.19 72.91
CA GLY A 25 124.80 73.44 71.76
C GLY A 25 124.52 71.94 71.79
N LYS A 26 124.35 71.33 72.98
CA LYS A 26 124.10 69.88 73.13
C LYS A 26 122.61 69.53 73.00
N ASP A 27 121.72 70.32 73.59
CA ASP A 27 120.28 70.05 73.56
C ASP A 27 119.68 70.18 72.15
N CYS A 28 120.19 71.14 71.34
CA CYS A 28 119.77 71.30 69.95
C CYS A 28 120.05 70.04 69.10
N ALA A 29 121.18 69.34 69.33
CA ALA A 29 121.55 68.16 68.55
C ALA A 29 120.62 66.96 68.79
N ILE A 30 120.15 66.78 70.03
CA ILE A 30 119.24 65.69 70.41
C ILE A 30 117.85 65.90 69.78
N SER A 31 117.39 67.16 69.73
CA SER A 31 116.07 67.53 69.22
C SER A 31 115.89 67.19 67.73
N VAL A 32 116.92 67.47 66.92
CA VAL A 32 116.90 67.19 65.47
C VAL A 32 116.84 65.68 65.18
N LEU A 33 117.60 64.87 65.91
CA LEU A 33 117.60 63.40 65.78
C LEU A 33 116.26 62.74 66.13
N HIS A 34 115.44 63.38 66.97
CA HIS A 34 114.15 62.85 67.36
C HIS A 34 113.06 63.10 66.29
N LEU A 35 113.12 64.23 65.60
CA LEU A 35 112.16 64.61 64.55
C LEU A 35 112.29 63.69 63.32
N CYS A 36 113.49 63.54 62.76
CA CYS A 36 113.71 62.78 61.53
C CYS A 36 113.30 61.30 61.63
N HIS A 37 113.39 60.69 62.81
CA HIS A 37 112.98 59.29 63.00
C HIS A 37 111.46 59.10 63.14
N MET A 38 110.73 60.11 63.65
CA MET A 38 109.26 60.05 63.76
C MET A 38 108.56 60.25 62.41
N GLU A 39 109.10 61.13 61.57
CA GLU A 39 108.54 61.45 60.25
C GLU A 39 108.51 60.22 59.33
N ILE A 40 109.63 59.48 59.25
CA ILE A 40 109.76 58.23 58.48
C ILE A 40 108.81 57.13 58.98
N LEU A 41 108.48 57.11 60.28
CA LEU A 41 107.56 56.13 60.85
C LEU A 41 106.11 56.43 60.46
N LEU A 42 105.72 57.72 60.46
CA LEU A 42 104.37 58.17 60.13
C LEU A 42 104.03 57.93 58.65
N GLU A 43 104.94 58.28 57.73
CA GLU A 43 104.78 58.06 56.28
C GLU A 43 104.54 56.57 55.95
N ARG A 44 105.23 55.67 56.65
CA ARG A 44 105.12 54.22 56.42
C ARG A 44 103.80 53.63 56.93
N ILE A 45 103.18 54.23 57.95
CA ILE A 45 101.88 53.83 58.49
C ILE A 45 100.73 54.33 57.60
N THR A 46 100.81 55.56 57.08
CA THR A 46 99.77 56.10 56.18
C THR A 46 99.71 55.34 54.86
N GLY A 47 100.86 54.94 54.28
CA GLY A 47 100.90 54.11 53.07
C GLY A 47 100.16 52.77 53.22
N LEU A 48 100.42 52.03 54.31
CA LEU A 48 99.77 50.74 54.58
C LEU A 48 98.26 50.83 54.81
N ASN A 49 97.77 51.93 55.40
CA ASN A 49 96.33 52.14 55.57
C ASN A 49 95.62 52.47 54.24
N ALA A 50 96.27 53.21 53.34
CA ALA A 50 95.71 53.50 52.02
C ALA A 50 95.55 52.23 51.17
N GLU A 51 96.56 51.36 51.14
CA GLU A 51 96.58 50.13 50.34
C GLU A 51 95.48 49.13 50.78
N ASN A 52 95.27 48.97 52.09
CA ASN A 52 94.16 48.17 52.62
C ASN A 52 92.78 48.75 52.25
N GLY A 53 92.62 50.07 52.26
CA GLY A 53 91.36 50.74 51.89
C GLY A 53 90.93 50.46 50.44
N PHE A 54 91.87 50.53 49.49
CA PHE A 54 91.59 50.23 48.08
C PHE A 54 91.22 48.75 47.85
N LEU A 55 91.92 47.81 48.50
CA LEU A 55 91.60 46.38 48.41
C LEU A 55 90.20 46.06 48.93
N GLN A 56 89.79 46.66 50.06
CA GLN A 56 88.47 46.44 50.63
C GLN A 56 87.35 47.03 49.76
N HIS A 57 87.55 48.22 49.18
CA HIS A 57 86.56 48.85 48.29
C HIS A 57 86.35 48.03 47.01
N GLY A 58 87.43 47.59 46.35
CA GLY A 58 87.34 46.79 45.11
C GLY A 58 86.67 45.43 45.30
N LEU A 59 86.88 44.78 46.46
CA LEU A 59 86.19 43.54 46.80
C LEU A 59 84.68 43.76 47.03
N CYS A 60 84.28 44.87 47.65
CA CYS A 60 82.86 45.20 47.83
C CYS A 60 82.15 45.50 46.50
N GLU A 61 82.78 46.25 45.59
CA GLU A 61 82.21 46.54 44.26
C GLU A 61 82.11 45.28 43.39
N SER A 62 83.15 44.45 43.39
CA SER A 62 83.15 43.16 42.67
C SER A 62 82.00 42.24 43.13
N ASN A 63 81.81 42.11 44.44
CA ASN A 63 80.69 41.33 44.99
C ASN A 63 79.32 41.93 44.66
N SER A 64 79.18 43.27 44.63
CA SER A 64 77.95 43.95 44.21
C SER A 64 77.62 43.67 42.73
N LEU A 65 78.62 43.74 41.85
CA LEU A 65 78.48 43.42 40.42
C LEU A 65 78.12 41.95 40.20
N ILE A 66 78.77 41.01 40.92
CA ILE A 66 78.46 39.57 40.85
C ILE A 66 77.03 39.29 41.33
N SER A 67 76.54 40.00 42.35
CA SER A 67 75.16 39.87 42.81
C SER A 67 74.16 40.35 41.75
N LYS A 68 74.37 41.54 41.18
CA LYS A 68 73.53 42.10 40.09
C LYS A 68 73.53 41.22 38.84
N LEU A 69 74.67 40.66 38.47
CA LEU A 69 74.77 39.71 37.35
C LEU A 69 73.99 38.41 37.63
N ARG A 70 74.02 37.89 38.87
CA ARG A 70 73.25 36.70 39.24
C ARG A 70 71.74 36.97 39.21
N GLU A 71 71.31 38.10 39.75
CA GLU A 71 69.92 38.57 39.72
C GLU A 71 69.42 38.73 38.27
N HIS A 72 70.20 39.39 37.41
CA HIS A 72 69.87 39.54 35.99
C HIS A 72 69.80 38.20 35.26
N ASN A 73 70.66 37.24 35.59
CA ASN A 73 70.69 35.94 34.93
C ASN A 73 69.49 35.05 35.34
N GLU A 74 69.10 35.07 36.62
CA GLU A 74 67.86 34.40 37.07
C GLU A 74 66.60 35.11 36.50
N LYS A 75 66.60 36.44 36.39
CA LYS A 75 65.51 37.18 35.71
C LYS A 75 65.40 36.78 34.23
N ALA A 76 66.50 36.77 33.50
CA ALA A 76 66.53 36.36 32.09
C ALA A 76 66.11 34.89 31.89
N LYS A 77 66.48 34.01 32.82
CA LYS A 77 66.05 32.59 32.85
C LYS A 77 64.54 32.45 33.07
N ASN A 78 63.97 33.19 34.02
CA ASN A 78 62.52 33.22 34.26
C ASN A 78 61.75 33.80 33.06
N GLU A 79 62.30 34.85 32.42
CA GLU A 79 61.74 35.41 31.18
C GLU A 79 61.79 34.39 30.03
N LEU A 80 62.89 33.64 29.88
CA LEU A 80 63.03 32.58 28.88
C LEU A 80 62.06 31.41 29.11
N GLU A 81 61.86 31.01 30.37
CA GLU A 81 60.88 29.98 30.74
C GLU A 81 59.44 30.45 30.47
N MET A 82 59.11 31.70 30.80
CA MET A 82 57.83 32.32 30.45
C MET A 82 57.63 32.38 28.92
N CYS A 83 58.67 32.70 28.14
CA CYS A 83 58.62 32.66 26.68
C CYS A 83 58.42 31.22 26.14
N SER A 84 58.99 30.21 26.80
CA SER A 84 58.77 28.80 26.47
C SER A 84 57.31 28.38 26.71
N VAL A 85 56.73 28.75 27.85
CA VAL A 85 55.31 28.51 28.18
C VAL A 85 54.37 29.25 27.21
N LEU A 86 54.68 30.52 26.88
CA LEU A 86 53.92 31.30 25.89
C LEU A 86 54.00 30.67 24.50
N LYS A 87 55.18 30.20 24.06
CA LYS A 87 55.35 29.47 22.81
C LYS A 87 54.55 28.16 22.80
N GLY A 88 54.53 27.43 23.91
CA GLY A 88 53.73 26.21 24.07
C GLY A 88 52.23 26.48 23.93
N LYS A 89 51.71 27.51 24.61
CA LYS A 89 50.30 27.94 24.49
C LYS A 89 49.98 28.40 23.07
N LEU A 90 50.78 29.29 22.49
CA LEU A 90 50.58 29.80 21.15
C LEU A 90 50.57 28.68 20.08
N LEU A 91 51.42 27.67 20.22
CA LEU A 91 51.40 26.49 19.33
C LEU A 91 50.14 25.62 19.53
N LEU A 92 49.62 25.49 20.75
CA LEU A 92 48.35 24.82 21.01
C LEU A 92 47.16 25.62 20.45
N ASP A 93 47.15 26.95 20.60
CA ASP A 93 46.11 27.83 20.05
C ASP A 93 46.13 27.86 18.51
N ILE A 94 47.33 27.84 17.90
CA ILE A 94 47.52 27.66 16.46
C ILE A 94 47.01 26.27 16.03
N ASN A 95 47.34 25.20 16.75
CA ASN A 95 46.86 23.86 16.41
C ASN A 95 45.32 23.72 16.58
N HIS A 96 44.74 24.36 17.60
CA HIS A 96 43.29 24.43 17.78
C HIS A 96 42.61 25.26 16.67
N SER A 97 43.20 26.37 16.24
CA SER A 97 42.64 27.16 15.14
C SER A 97 42.74 26.43 13.80
N PHE A 98 43.86 25.74 13.49
CA PHE A 98 43.93 24.85 12.32
C PHE A 98 42.92 23.69 12.40
N SER A 99 42.75 23.06 13.56
CA SER A 99 41.72 22.00 13.75
C SER A 99 40.31 22.55 13.54
N ARG A 100 40.05 23.79 13.95
CA ARG A 100 38.75 24.48 13.76
C ARG A 100 38.53 24.90 12.31
N ILE A 101 39.59 25.30 11.60
CA ILE A 101 39.56 25.60 10.16
C ILE A 101 39.28 24.32 9.37
N ALA A 102 40.00 23.23 9.63
CA ALA A 102 39.77 21.94 8.98
C ALA A 102 38.33 21.41 9.22
N LYS A 103 37.78 21.59 10.44
CA LYS A 103 36.36 21.28 10.68
C LYS A 103 35.44 22.20 9.87
N LYS A 104 35.71 23.50 9.80
CA LYS A 104 34.90 24.45 9.01
C LYS A 104 35.02 24.23 7.50
N GLU A 105 36.15 23.70 7.02
CA GLU A 105 36.35 23.26 5.64
C GLU A 105 35.51 22.01 5.34
N GLN A 106 35.50 21.01 6.23
CA GLN A 106 34.60 19.86 6.14
C GLN A 106 33.13 20.28 6.15
N GLU A 107 32.72 21.14 7.08
CA GLU A 107 31.36 21.72 7.14
C GLU A 107 31.01 22.51 5.86
N ALA A 108 31.98 23.17 5.21
CA ALA A 108 31.78 23.85 3.93
C ALA A 108 31.64 22.87 2.75
N THR A 109 32.38 21.75 2.72
CA THR A 109 32.16 20.71 1.71
C THR A 109 30.80 20.03 1.86
N GLU A 110 30.32 19.84 3.09
CA GLU A 110 28.98 19.34 3.35
C GLU A 110 27.92 20.37 2.90
N LEU A 111 28.08 21.65 3.26
CA LEU A 111 27.21 22.75 2.81
C LEU A 111 27.14 22.81 1.27
N ASN A 112 28.27 22.69 0.56
CA ASN A 112 28.29 22.65 -0.90
C ASN A 112 27.52 21.44 -1.43
N SER A 113 27.71 20.24 -0.86
CA SER A 113 26.94 19.05 -1.26
C SER A 113 25.42 19.18 -1.01
N ARG A 114 25.03 19.99 -0.01
CA ARG A 114 23.62 20.38 0.22
C ARG A 114 23.16 21.42 -0.79
N LEU A 115 23.99 22.39 -1.17
CA LEU A 115 23.72 23.38 -2.22
C LEU A 115 23.48 22.68 -3.57
N ASP A 116 24.38 21.77 -3.97
CA ASP A 116 24.26 20.89 -5.13
C ASP A 116 22.94 20.09 -5.13
N SER A 117 22.41 19.75 -3.96
CA SER A 117 21.15 19.02 -3.79
C SER A 117 19.94 19.96 -3.88
N PHE A 118 20.03 21.18 -3.36
CA PHE A 118 19.03 22.22 -3.53
C PHE A 118 18.96 22.72 -4.98
N GLU A 119 20.07 22.91 -5.66
CA GLU A 119 20.13 23.29 -7.08
C GLU A 119 19.43 22.22 -7.95
N LYS A 120 19.72 20.93 -7.72
CA LYS A 120 19.01 19.83 -8.41
C LYS A 120 17.51 19.78 -8.11
N LYS A 121 17.09 20.17 -6.91
CA LYS A 121 15.65 20.32 -6.58
C LYS A 121 15.03 21.54 -7.27
N ILE A 122 15.74 22.66 -7.37
CA ILE A 122 15.28 23.85 -8.10
C ILE A 122 15.15 23.51 -9.60
N LEU A 123 16.15 22.89 -10.21
CA LEU A 123 16.10 22.42 -11.60
C LEU A 123 14.97 21.40 -11.84
N HIS A 124 14.68 20.51 -10.89
CA HIS A 124 13.56 19.58 -11.00
C HIS A 124 12.20 20.29 -10.90
N LEU A 125 12.06 21.27 -9.99
CA LEU A 125 10.85 22.09 -9.87
C LEU A 125 10.65 23.00 -11.09
N GLN A 126 11.72 23.55 -11.67
CA GLN A 126 11.67 24.31 -12.91
C GLN A 126 11.26 23.43 -14.10
N ALA A 127 11.80 22.21 -14.22
CA ALA A 127 11.35 21.26 -15.24
C ALA A 127 9.88 20.82 -15.03
N GLN A 128 9.41 20.75 -13.79
CA GLN A 128 8.00 20.51 -13.47
C GLN A 128 7.12 21.72 -13.83
N GLU A 129 7.58 22.95 -13.56
CA GLU A 129 6.91 24.19 -13.95
C GLU A 129 6.82 24.33 -15.47
N GLU A 130 7.92 24.12 -16.21
CA GLU A 130 7.95 24.08 -17.67
C GLU A 130 6.97 23.04 -18.24
N ALA A 131 6.94 21.82 -17.68
CA ALA A 131 6.00 20.78 -18.10
C ALA A 131 4.52 21.12 -17.77
N MET A 132 4.26 21.81 -16.66
CA MET A 132 2.91 22.32 -16.34
C MET A 132 2.49 23.46 -17.27
N VAL A 133 3.41 24.34 -17.66
CA VAL A 133 3.18 25.41 -18.64
C VAL A 133 2.95 24.82 -20.04
N GLU A 134 3.73 23.82 -20.46
CA GLU A 134 3.53 23.13 -21.73
C GLU A 134 2.17 22.40 -21.76
N ARG A 135 1.79 21.71 -20.67
CA ARG A 135 0.45 21.11 -20.54
C ARG A 135 -0.67 22.16 -20.58
N SER A 136 -0.48 23.31 -19.92
CA SER A 136 -1.44 24.43 -19.94
C SER A 136 -1.61 24.98 -21.35
N ASN A 137 -0.51 25.13 -22.11
CA ASN A 137 -0.53 25.54 -23.51
C ASN A 137 -1.21 24.49 -24.42
N SER A 138 -1.02 23.19 -24.17
CA SER A 138 -1.75 22.11 -24.85
C SER A 138 -3.25 22.24 -24.60
N MET A 139 -3.67 22.31 -23.33
CA MET A 139 -5.08 22.50 -22.94
C MET A 139 -5.69 23.78 -23.52
N TYR A 140 -4.92 24.87 -23.62
CA TYR A 140 -5.37 26.10 -24.28
C TYR A 140 -5.55 25.92 -25.79
N SER A 141 -4.68 25.16 -26.45
CA SER A 141 -4.83 24.82 -27.87
C SER A 141 -6.02 23.88 -28.13
N GLU A 142 -6.24 22.91 -27.24
CA GLU A 142 -7.39 21.98 -27.28
C GLU A 142 -8.71 22.74 -27.06
N LEU A 143 -8.75 23.68 -26.10
CA LEU A 143 -9.87 24.60 -25.91
C LEU A 143 -10.10 25.51 -27.13
N SER A 144 -9.03 26.02 -27.75
CA SER A 144 -9.15 26.85 -28.96
C SER A 144 -9.72 26.05 -30.14
N ILE A 145 -9.31 24.79 -30.31
CA ILE A 145 -9.88 23.89 -31.32
C ILE A 145 -11.35 23.60 -31.02
N LEU A 146 -11.70 23.30 -29.77
CA LEU A 146 -13.08 23.05 -29.37
C LEU A 146 -13.98 24.28 -29.59
N ILE A 147 -13.47 25.49 -29.34
CA ILE A 147 -14.17 26.75 -29.66
C ILE A 147 -14.35 26.91 -31.18
N GLU A 148 -13.34 26.63 -32.00
CA GLU A 148 -13.48 26.66 -33.46
C GLU A 148 -14.47 25.62 -33.99
N GLU A 149 -14.52 24.41 -33.41
CA GLU A 149 -15.50 23.37 -33.74
C GLU A 149 -16.92 23.75 -33.32
N ILE A 150 -17.10 24.33 -32.13
CA ILE A 150 -18.39 24.88 -31.67
C ILE A 150 -18.84 26.02 -32.59
N ASP A 151 -17.96 26.96 -32.95
CA ASP A 151 -18.30 28.06 -33.87
C ASP A 151 -18.55 27.57 -35.30
N ALA A 152 -17.87 26.51 -35.76
CA ALA A 152 -18.17 25.87 -37.04
C ALA A 152 -19.54 25.17 -37.02
N THR A 153 -19.88 24.49 -35.92
CA THR A 153 -21.18 23.85 -35.70
C THR A 153 -22.30 24.88 -35.61
N ASN A 154 -22.12 25.96 -34.86
CA ASN A 154 -23.07 27.07 -34.77
C ASN A 154 -23.27 27.76 -36.14
N ARG A 155 -22.20 27.97 -36.91
CA ARG A 155 -22.29 28.51 -38.28
C ARG A 155 -23.02 27.56 -39.24
N SER A 156 -22.86 26.24 -39.10
CA SER A 156 -23.59 25.27 -39.94
C SER A 156 -25.07 25.18 -39.57
N ALA A 157 -25.41 25.25 -38.27
CA ALA A 157 -26.78 25.34 -37.78
C ALA A 157 -27.49 26.61 -38.25
N LEU A 158 -26.84 27.78 -38.14
CA LEU A 158 -27.36 29.05 -38.65
C LEU A 158 -27.50 29.05 -40.19
N ALA A 159 -26.61 28.38 -40.91
CA ALA A 159 -26.74 28.21 -42.36
C ALA A 159 -27.93 27.29 -42.73
N ALA A 160 -28.20 26.26 -41.92
CA ALA A 160 -29.38 25.40 -42.09
C ALA A 160 -30.69 26.16 -41.80
N GLU A 161 -30.77 26.89 -40.67
CA GLU A 161 -31.93 27.73 -40.32
C GLU A 161 -32.16 28.81 -41.39
N SER A 162 -31.10 29.47 -41.86
CA SER A 162 -31.20 30.46 -42.94
C SER A 162 -31.73 29.84 -44.23
N LYS A 163 -31.34 28.60 -44.56
CA LYS A 163 -31.83 27.90 -45.74
C LYS A 163 -33.31 27.49 -45.60
N GLU A 164 -33.71 26.95 -44.45
CA GLU A 164 -35.11 26.63 -44.16
C GLU A 164 -36.00 27.90 -44.22
N LYS A 165 -35.48 29.03 -43.74
CA LYS A 165 -36.13 30.35 -43.82
C LYS A 165 -36.22 30.90 -45.25
N GLU A 166 -35.26 30.57 -46.12
CA GLU A 166 -35.30 30.87 -47.57
C GLU A 166 -36.36 29.99 -48.27
N GLU A 167 -36.39 28.69 -47.94
CA GLU A 167 -37.35 27.70 -48.46
C GLU A 167 -38.80 28.07 -48.07
N LEU A 168 -39.03 28.46 -46.82
CA LEU A 168 -40.33 28.94 -46.31
C LEU A 168 -40.74 30.29 -46.93
N ARG A 169 -39.78 31.16 -47.29
CA ARG A 169 -40.05 32.39 -48.05
C ARG A 169 -40.49 32.06 -49.47
N HIS A 170 -39.81 31.14 -50.16
CA HIS A 170 -40.23 30.69 -51.48
C HIS A 170 -41.65 30.10 -51.46
N GLN A 171 -41.96 29.25 -50.49
CA GLN A 171 -43.30 28.69 -50.33
C GLN A 171 -44.37 29.77 -50.05
N LEU A 172 -44.03 30.82 -49.30
CA LEU A 172 -44.93 31.95 -49.05
C LEU A 172 -45.14 32.81 -50.31
N ASP A 173 -44.07 33.14 -51.04
CA ASP A 173 -44.16 33.92 -52.29
C ASP A 173 -44.90 33.15 -53.39
N GLU A 174 -44.73 31.82 -53.46
CA GLU A 174 -45.47 30.93 -54.36
C GLU A 174 -46.96 30.85 -53.97
N ALA A 175 -47.29 30.77 -52.68
CA ALA A 175 -48.66 30.86 -52.20
C ALA A 175 -49.31 32.23 -52.45
N LEU A 176 -48.54 33.33 -52.35
CA LEU A 176 -48.99 34.68 -52.70
C LEU A 176 -49.25 34.80 -54.21
N PHE A 177 -48.39 34.24 -55.06
CA PHE A 177 -48.58 34.20 -56.52
C PHE A 177 -49.84 33.42 -56.91
N VAL A 178 -50.10 32.27 -56.29
CA VAL A 178 -51.35 31.50 -56.48
C VAL A 178 -52.57 32.30 -56.01
N SER A 179 -52.47 33.03 -54.89
CA SER A 179 -53.53 33.90 -54.38
C SER A 179 -53.83 35.08 -55.32
N GLU A 180 -52.80 35.68 -55.92
CA GLU A 180 -52.94 36.78 -56.89
C GLU A 180 -53.57 36.31 -58.21
N MET A 181 -53.16 35.14 -58.73
CA MET A 181 -53.86 34.47 -59.83
C MET A 181 -55.34 34.19 -59.55
N LEU A 182 -55.69 33.80 -58.31
CA LEU A 182 -57.07 33.57 -57.89
C LEU A 182 -57.88 34.88 -57.88
N LYS A 183 -57.27 35.96 -57.40
CA LYS A 183 -57.82 37.32 -57.44
C LYS A 183 -58.14 37.78 -58.86
N ASP A 184 -57.21 37.61 -59.79
CA ASP A 184 -57.40 37.98 -61.20
C ASP A 184 -58.50 37.15 -61.86
N LYS A 185 -58.57 35.84 -61.56
CA LYS A 185 -59.67 34.98 -62.02
C LYS A 185 -61.04 35.47 -61.53
N MET A 186 -61.16 35.77 -60.24
CA MET A 186 -62.40 36.32 -59.67
C MET A 186 -62.74 37.69 -60.25
N LEU A 187 -61.75 38.52 -60.57
CA LEU A 187 -61.95 39.81 -61.23
C LEU A 187 -62.49 39.65 -62.67
N VAL A 188 -62.04 38.63 -63.41
CA VAL A 188 -62.57 38.29 -64.74
C VAL A 188 -64.01 37.77 -64.66
N GLU A 189 -64.32 36.88 -63.71
CA GLU A 189 -65.70 36.36 -63.54
C GLU A 189 -66.68 37.43 -63.07
N LEU A 190 -66.27 38.35 -62.20
CA LEU A 190 -67.14 39.45 -61.72
C LEU A 190 -67.50 40.43 -62.85
N ASN A 191 -66.59 40.65 -63.81
CA ASN A 191 -66.85 41.48 -64.99
C ASN A 191 -67.77 40.80 -66.03
N LEU A 192 -67.86 39.47 -66.06
CA LEU A 192 -68.72 38.71 -66.97
C LEU A 192 -70.22 38.79 -66.62
N LEU A 193 -70.58 39.20 -65.39
CA LEU A 193 -71.96 39.29 -64.92
C LEU A 193 -72.70 40.59 -65.29
N GLN A 194 -72.03 41.60 -65.86
CA GLN A 194 -72.68 42.85 -66.29
C GLN A 194 -73.14 42.86 -67.76
N THR A 195 -72.82 41.85 -68.56
CA THR A 195 -73.17 41.78 -69.99
C THR A 195 -73.63 40.39 -70.41
N ASN A 196 -74.94 40.14 -70.36
CA ASN A 196 -75.73 39.46 -71.43
C ASN A 196 -77.15 39.10 -70.94
N ASN A 197 -78.07 40.07 -70.99
CA ASN A 197 -79.49 39.83 -70.76
C ASN A 197 -80.33 40.39 -71.92
N TYR A 198 -80.25 39.76 -73.10
CA TYR A 198 -81.23 39.87 -74.21
C TYR A 198 -81.06 38.71 -75.20
N LYS A 199 -82.14 37.96 -75.47
CA LYS A 199 -82.27 36.97 -76.55
C LYS A 199 -83.72 36.90 -77.03
N PRO A 200 -83.98 37.09 -78.34
CA PRO A 200 -85.17 36.50 -78.96
C PRO A 200 -84.93 35.99 -80.40
N LEU A 201 -85.46 34.79 -80.73
CA LEU A 201 -85.84 34.27 -82.07
C LEU A 201 -86.26 32.78 -81.88
N ASN A 202 -87.18 32.15 -82.62
CA ASN A 202 -88.06 32.62 -83.71
C ASN A 202 -89.26 31.65 -83.90
N ASN A 203 -90.40 32.12 -84.43
CA ASN A 203 -91.47 31.33 -85.10
C ASN A 203 -92.22 30.23 -84.27
N ILE A 204 -93.49 29.86 -84.53
CA ILE A 204 -94.49 30.30 -85.53
C ILE A 204 -95.90 30.43 -84.88
N GLN A 205 -96.55 31.55 -85.21
CA GLN A 205 -97.99 31.81 -85.30
C GLN A 205 -98.93 30.58 -85.44
N GLY A 206 -99.83 30.31 -84.46
CA GLY A 206 -100.92 29.33 -84.70
C GLY A 206 -101.77 28.74 -83.56
N CYS A 207 -101.58 29.04 -82.27
CA CYS A 207 -102.33 28.40 -81.17
C CYS A 207 -103.18 29.40 -80.35
N ASN A 208 -104.23 28.89 -79.68
CA ASN A 208 -105.07 29.69 -78.78
C ASN A 208 -104.42 29.83 -77.39
N GLU A 209 -104.72 30.92 -76.66
CA GLU A 209 -104.15 31.22 -75.33
C GLU A 209 -104.30 30.07 -74.31
N PHE A 210 -105.37 29.29 -74.41
CA PHE A 210 -105.64 28.18 -73.48
C PHE A 210 -104.60 27.04 -73.60
N GLU A 211 -104.12 26.74 -74.81
CA GLU A 211 -103.09 25.72 -75.05
C GLU A 211 -101.71 26.23 -74.59
N LEU A 212 -101.43 27.51 -74.84
CA LEU A 212 -100.18 28.15 -74.43
C LEU A 212 -100.04 28.13 -72.89
N CYS A 213 -101.11 28.47 -72.16
CA CYS A 213 -101.11 28.44 -70.69
C CYS A 213 -100.88 27.04 -70.11
N ASN A 214 -101.47 25.98 -70.68
CA ASN A 214 -101.19 24.61 -70.23
C ASN A 214 -99.73 24.21 -70.51
N SER A 215 -99.22 24.45 -71.72
CA SER A 215 -97.82 24.12 -72.05
C SER A 215 -96.79 24.85 -71.15
N LEU A 216 -97.10 26.08 -70.72
CA LEU A 216 -96.29 26.82 -69.75
C LEU A 216 -96.42 26.31 -68.32
N ALA A 217 -97.59 25.79 -67.93
CA ALA A 217 -97.80 25.18 -66.62
C ALA A 217 -97.10 23.82 -66.51
N ASP A 218 -97.17 23.00 -67.56
CA ASP A 218 -96.48 21.72 -67.65
C ASP A 218 -94.96 21.93 -67.65
N TYR A 219 -94.43 22.78 -68.55
CA TYR A 219 -92.99 23.10 -68.59
C TYR A 219 -92.46 23.68 -67.26
N ARG A 220 -93.26 24.49 -66.56
CA ARG A 220 -92.90 25.01 -65.23
C ARG A 220 -92.92 23.92 -64.16
N SER A 221 -93.82 22.95 -64.26
CA SER A 221 -93.90 21.81 -63.34
C SER A 221 -92.72 20.87 -63.55
N ASP A 222 -92.41 20.52 -64.80
CA ASP A 222 -91.25 19.71 -65.17
C ASP A 222 -89.94 20.39 -64.75
N LEU A 223 -89.79 21.70 -64.96
CA LEU A 223 -88.62 22.46 -64.52
C LEU A 223 -88.46 22.46 -62.99
N MET A 224 -89.58 22.51 -62.25
CA MET A 224 -89.56 22.48 -60.78
C MET A 224 -89.29 21.07 -60.24
N ILE A 225 -89.86 20.02 -60.85
CA ILE A 225 -89.57 18.61 -60.53
C ILE A 225 -88.11 18.30 -60.83
N THR A 226 -87.60 18.71 -61.99
CA THR A 226 -86.19 18.55 -62.36
C THR A 226 -85.29 19.28 -61.37
N GLY A 227 -85.60 20.53 -61.01
CA GLY A 227 -84.83 21.29 -60.02
C GLY A 227 -84.81 20.68 -58.60
N ILE A 228 -85.89 19.99 -58.20
CA ILE A 228 -85.94 19.24 -56.94
C ILE A 228 -85.07 17.98 -57.03
N ILE A 229 -85.21 17.20 -58.11
CA ILE A 229 -84.43 15.97 -58.34
C ILE A 229 -82.93 16.29 -58.42
N THR A 230 -82.52 17.35 -59.13
CA THR A 230 -81.12 17.78 -59.17
C THR A 230 -80.59 18.10 -57.79
N LYS A 231 -81.37 18.78 -56.93
CA LYS A 231 -80.96 19.08 -55.55
C LYS A 231 -80.86 17.87 -54.64
N ASP A 232 -81.75 16.88 -54.78
CA ASP A 232 -81.63 15.61 -54.05
C ASP A 232 -80.41 14.81 -54.50
N ILE A 233 -80.07 14.86 -55.80
CA ILE A 233 -78.83 14.25 -56.33
C ILE A 233 -77.59 14.99 -55.79
N GLU A 234 -77.54 16.32 -55.85
CA GLU A 234 -76.44 17.13 -55.27
C GLU A 234 -76.27 16.85 -53.77
N SER A 235 -77.37 16.80 -53.01
CA SER A 235 -77.40 16.52 -51.58
C SER A 235 -76.91 15.10 -51.24
N THR A 236 -77.33 14.10 -52.02
CA THR A 236 -76.90 12.69 -51.80
C THR A 236 -75.46 12.43 -52.25
N VAL A 237 -74.97 13.11 -53.31
CA VAL A 237 -73.56 13.08 -53.71
C VAL A 237 -72.69 13.72 -52.63
N LEU A 238 -73.01 14.93 -52.16
CA LEU A 238 -72.28 15.59 -51.07
C LEU A 238 -72.25 14.75 -49.78
N ALA A 239 -73.35 14.07 -49.46
CA ALA A 239 -73.41 13.16 -48.31
C ALA A 239 -72.52 11.91 -48.47
N LEU A 240 -72.37 11.39 -49.70
CA LEU A 240 -71.45 10.29 -50.01
C LEU A 240 -69.99 10.74 -50.00
N GLU A 241 -69.67 11.89 -50.59
CA GLU A 241 -68.32 12.48 -50.60
C GLU A 241 -67.83 12.81 -49.18
N LEU A 242 -68.68 13.42 -48.35
CA LEU A 242 -68.39 13.64 -46.92
C LEU A 242 -68.16 12.33 -46.16
N LYS A 243 -68.94 11.28 -46.47
CA LYS A 243 -68.76 9.96 -45.85
C LYS A 243 -67.45 9.30 -46.29
N GLN A 244 -67.04 9.47 -47.54
CA GLN A 244 -65.79 8.93 -48.08
C GLN A 244 -64.57 9.69 -47.54
N HIS A 245 -64.59 11.02 -47.52
CA HIS A 245 -63.54 11.83 -46.87
C HIS A 245 -63.43 11.53 -45.37
N LYS A 246 -64.56 11.30 -44.67
CA LYS A 246 -64.53 10.89 -43.26
C LYS A 246 -63.87 9.52 -43.07
N LEU A 247 -64.09 8.57 -43.98
CA LEU A 247 -63.42 7.27 -43.95
C LEU A 247 -61.91 7.43 -44.16
N GLN A 248 -61.52 8.19 -45.18
CA GLN A 248 -60.12 8.42 -45.56
C GLN A 248 -59.33 9.18 -44.48
N LEU A 249 -59.94 10.17 -43.81
CA LEU A 249 -59.39 10.83 -42.63
C LEU A 249 -59.26 9.87 -41.43
N GLN A 250 -60.15 8.89 -41.29
CA GLN A 250 -60.06 7.89 -40.24
C GLN A 250 -58.96 6.86 -40.52
N GLU A 251 -58.77 6.45 -41.77
CA GLU A 251 -57.64 5.60 -42.21
C GLU A 251 -56.29 6.32 -42.04
N GLN A 252 -56.20 7.59 -42.44
CA GLN A 252 -55.01 8.42 -42.19
C GLN A 252 -54.73 8.57 -40.70
N ARG A 253 -55.75 8.80 -39.86
CA ARG A 253 -55.57 8.90 -38.42
C ARG A 253 -55.04 7.60 -37.81
N VAL A 254 -55.48 6.44 -38.29
CA VAL A 254 -54.95 5.13 -37.86
C VAL A 254 -53.48 5.00 -38.25
N MET A 255 -53.11 5.26 -39.52
CA MET A 255 -51.69 5.22 -39.90
C MET A 255 -50.82 6.21 -39.11
N PHE A 256 -51.35 7.39 -38.75
CA PHE A 256 -50.62 8.33 -37.88
C PHE A 256 -50.50 7.83 -36.43
N THR A 257 -51.48 7.12 -35.87
CA THR A 257 -51.30 6.47 -34.56
C THR A 257 -50.32 5.31 -34.62
N ASP A 258 -50.39 4.47 -35.66
CA ASP A 258 -49.50 3.31 -35.81
C ASP A 258 -48.02 3.76 -35.94
N VAL A 259 -47.76 4.81 -36.74
CA VAL A 259 -46.41 5.41 -36.88
C VAL A 259 -45.96 6.14 -35.61
N LEU A 260 -46.88 6.74 -34.83
CA LEU A 260 -46.54 7.33 -33.54
C LEU A 260 -46.22 6.26 -32.48
N GLU A 261 -46.91 5.12 -32.49
CA GLU A 261 -46.61 3.98 -31.62
C GLU A 261 -45.27 3.32 -31.99
N GLU A 262 -44.95 3.15 -33.29
CA GLU A 262 -43.61 2.70 -33.72
C GLU A 262 -42.51 3.69 -33.32
N LEU A 263 -42.72 5.00 -33.46
CA LEU A 263 -41.77 6.03 -33.05
C LEU A 263 -41.61 6.11 -31.53
N MET A 264 -42.69 5.92 -30.75
CA MET A 264 -42.61 5.81 -29.29
C MET A 264 -41.84 4.57 -28.87
N ALA A 265 -42.15 3.39 -29.42
CA ALA A 265 -41.45 2.15 -29.11
C ALA A 265 -39.95 2.22 -29.48
N LEU A 266 -39.61 2.88 -30.59
CA LEU A 266 -38.22 3.14 -30.97
C LEU A 266 -37.54 4.12 -29.99
N ALA A 267 -38.23 5.20 -29.62
CA ALA A 267 -37.72 6.17 -28.64
C ALA A 267 -37.47 5.51 -27.28
N GLU A 268 -38.43 4.75 -26.75
CA GLU A 268 -38.30 3.97 -25.51
C GLU A 268 -37.15 2.97 -25.59
N ALA A 269 -37.00 2.24 -26.70
CA ALA A 269 -35.88 1.30 -26.90
C ALA A 269 -34.52 2.01 -26.97
N THR A 270 -34.44 3.24 -27.48
CA THR A 270 -33.21 4.04 -27.43
C THR A 270 -32.95 4.62 -26.04
N LEU A 271 -33.98 5.13 -25.35
CA LEU A 271 -33.89 5.61 -23.97
C LEU A 271 -33.43 4.51 -23.02
N TRP A 272 -33.99 3.30 -23.12
CA TRP A 272 -33.59 2.16 -22.31
C TRP A 272 -32.12 1.78 -22.51
N LYS A 273 -31.63 1.79 -23.77
CA LYS A 273 -30.21 1.55 -24.07
C LYS A 273 -29.31 2.66 -23.54
N VAL A 274 -29.69 3.93 -23.69
CA VAL A 274 -28.93 5.07 -23.14
C VAL A 274 -28.88 5.00 -21.62
N ASN A 275 -30.00 4.68 -20.96
CA ASN A 275 -30.07 4.52 -19.52
C ASN A 275 -29.21 3.35 -19.04
N GLN A 276 -29.26 2.20 -19.72
CA GLN A 276 -28.39 1.06 -19.44
C GLN A 276 -26.89 1.38 -19.67
N HIS A 277 -26.55 2.18 -20.68
CA HIS A 277 -25.16 2.62 -20.87
C HIS A 277 -24.70 3.61 -19.78
N LEU A 278 -25.54 4.55 -19.37
CA LEU A 278 -25.26 5.48 -18.27
C LEU A 278 -25.14 4.73 -16.93
N GLU A 279 -26.00 3.76 -16.65
CA GLU A 279 -25.96 2.90 -15.47
C GLU A 279 -24.66 2.07 -15.42
N ASN A 280 -24.26 1.46 -16.55
CA ASN A 280 -22.97 0.75 -16.62
C ASN A 280 -21.76 1.71 -16.45
N ILE A 281 -21.81 2.92 -17.00
CA ILE A 281 -20.75 3.93 -16.81
C ILE A 281 -20.68 4.36 -15.35
N ALA A 282 -21.82 4.63 -14.70
CA ALA A 282 -21.88 4.99 -13.28
C ALA A 282 -21.38 3.85 -12.38
N ILE A 283 -21.70 2.59 -12.70
CA ILE A 283 -21.15 1.41 -12.00
C ILE A 283 -19.62 1.33 -12.19
N CYS A 284 -19.10 1.62 -13.39
CA CYS A 284 -17.66 1.67 -13.62
C CYS A 284 -16.98 2.80 -12.83
N THR A 285 -17.48 4.04 -12.88
CA THR A 285 -16.87 5.16 -12.13
C THR A 285 -16.96 4.95 -10.64
N LEU A 286 -18.12 4.51 -10.10
CA LEU A 286 -18.25 4.16 -8.69
C LEU A 286 -17.33 2.99 -8.29
N HIS A 287 -17.02 2.06 -9.21
CA HIS A 287 -16.06 1.00 -8.93
C HIS A 287 -14.61 1.51 -8.94
N GLU A 288 -14.25 2.42 -9.83
CA GLU A 288 -12.94 3.07 -9.86
C GLU A 288 -12.73 3.94 -8.61
N GLU A 289 -13.70 4.79 -8.27
CA GLU A 289 -13.75 5.60 -7.03
C GLU A 289 -13.67 4.73 -5.77
N ASN A 290 -14.38 3.60 -5.70
CA ASN A 290 -14.26 2.65 -4.58
C ASN A 290 -12.89 1.96 -4.52
N ASN A 291 -12.24 1.69 -5.66
CA ASN A 291 -10.90 1.12 -5.66
C ASN A 291 -9.85 2.15 -5.21
N GLU A 292 -9.99 3.42 -5.63
CA GLU A 292 -9.13 4.54 -5.20
C GLU A 292 -9.32 4.83 -3.70
N ALA A 293 -10.56 5.00 -3.25
CA ALA A 293 -10.90 5.19 -1.83
C ALA A 293 -10.44 4.00 -0.95
N ARG A 294 -10.45 2.76 -1.45
CA ARG A 294 -9.89 1.59 -0.74
C ARG A 294 -8.37 1.65 -0.66
N VAL A 295 -7.68 2.09 -1.73
CA VAL A 295 -6.23 2.31 -1.71
C VAL A 295 -5.87 3.40 -0.72
N ASP A 296 -6.60 4.51 -0.70
CA ASP A 296 -6.38 5.59 0.27
C ASP A 296 -6.73 5.20 1.70
N LEU A 297 -7.76 4.38 1.93
CA LEU A 297 -8.06 3.81 3.25
C LEU A 297 -6.91 2.95 3.75
N GLU A 298 -6.32 2.10 2.90
CA GLU A 298 -5.20 1.24 3.28
C GLU A 298 -3.90 2.04 3.45
N ASN A 299 -3.64 3.06 2.61
CA ASN A 299 -2.56 4.03 2.78
C ASN A 299 -2.70 4.79 4.12
N LEU A 300 -3.90 5.29 4.44
CA LEU A 300 -4.18 5.99 5.68
C LEU A 300 -4.02 5.07 6.90
N LYS A 301 -4.49 3.82 6.80
CA LYS A 301 -4.30 2.77 7.81
C LYS A 301 -2.83 2.43 8.04
N GLN A 302 -2.05 2.29 6.97
CA GLN A 302 -0.59 2.07 7.05
C GLN A 302 0.12 3.28 7.66
N ASN A 303 -0.25 4.51 7.29
CA ASN A 303 0.24 5.74 7.90
C ASN A 303 -0.11 5.83 9.39
N CYS A 304 -1.35 5.52 9.78
CA CYS A 304 -1.76 5.45 11.19
C CYS A 304 -0.96 4.40 11.96
N GLU A 305 -0.65 3.24 11.37
CA GLU A 305 0.16 2.21 12.01
C GLU A 305 1.65 2.62 12.13
N GLU A 306 2.19 3.37 11.17
CA GLU A 306 3.52 3.96 11.26
C GLU A 306 3.58 5.10 12.30
N ILE A 307 2.54 5.94 12.38
CA ILE A 307 2.38 6.98 13.40
C ILE A 307 2.26 6.35 14.79
N MET A 308 1.51 5.25 14.95
CA MET A 308 1.45 4.52 16.23
C MET A 308 2.81 3.91 16.62
N LYS A 309 3.57 3.36 15.66
CA LYS A 309 4.94 2.88 15.91
C LYS A 309 5.89 4.01 16.33
N LYS A 310 5.80 5.18 15.69
CA LYS A 310 6.54 6.41 16.06
C LYS A 310 6.12 6.94 17.43
N LEU A 311 4.83 6.94 17.75
CA LEU A 311 4.28 7.34 19.05
C LEU A 311 4.78 6.41 20.17
N HIS A 312 4.82 5.09 19.92
CA HIS A 312 5.33 4.12 20.88
C HIS A 312 6.83 4.30 21.14
N ALA A 313 7.63 4.47 20.07
CA ALA A 313 9.07 4.75 20.18
C ALA A 313 9.33 6.06 20.94
N MET A 314 8.63 7.15 20.60
CA MET A 314 8.73 8.44 21.30
C MET A 314 8.27 8.33 22.77
N ASN A 315 7.30 7.46 23.10
CA ASN A 315 6.88 7.23 24.47
C ASN A 315 7.93 6.43 25.27
N GLU A 316 8.55 5.40 24.66
CA GLU A 316 9.71 4.70 25.24
C GLU A 316 10.87 5.67 25.48
N GLU A 317 11.23 6.48 24.48
CA GLU A 317 12.24 7.52 24.54
C GLU A 317 11.96 8.51 25.68
N ASN A 318 10.72 9.00 25.81
CA ASN A 318 10.30 9.82 26.95
C ASN A 318 10.45 9.11 28.31
N THR A 319 10.25 7.80 28.41
CA THR A 319 10.55 7.07 29.65
C THR A 319 12.06 6.98 29.93
N THR A 320 12.90 6.80 28.90
CA THR A 320 14.36 6.80 29.08
C THR A 320 14.90 8.18 29.46
N LEU A 321 14.39 9.25 28.83
CA LEU A 321 14.68 10.64 29.18
C LEU A 321 14.25 10.96 30.63
N LYS A 322 13.10 10.45 31.07
CA LYS A 322 12.63 10.60 32.47
C LYS A 322 13.53 9.88 33.47
N CYS A 323 14.08 8.71 33.12
CA CYS A 323 15.12 8.05 33.90
C CYS A 323 16.45 8.83 33.88
N LEU A 324 16.87 9.36 32.74
CA LEU A 324 18.06 10.22 32.63
C LEU A 324 17.93 11.48 33.47
N MET A 325 16.77 12.16 33.47
CA MET A 325 16.49 13.31 34.35
C MET A 325 16.66 12.95 35.84
N SER A 326 16.23 11.75 36.28
CA SER A 326 16.46 11.33 37.67
C SER A 326 17.95 11.07 37.99
N SER A 327 18.74 10.62 36.99
CA SER A 327 20.19 10.48 37.12
C SER A 327 20.91 11.84 37.13
N PHE A 328 20.42 12.83 36.38
CA PHE A 328 20.94 14.19 36.41
C PHE A 328 20.57 14.92 37.70
N GLN A 329 19.36 14.74 38.23
CA GLN A 329 18.95 15.29 39.52
C GLN A 329 19.84 14.76 40.65
N THR A 330 20.04 13.44 40.74
CA THR A 330 20.90 12.85 41.78
C THR A 330 22.38 13.25 41.65
N ASN A 331 22.87 13.51 40.44
CA ASN A 331 24.20 14.10 40.21
C ASN A 331 24.25 15.57 40.63
N LEU A 332 23.23 16.37 40.30
CA LEU A 332 23.09 17.77 40.72
C LEU A 332 23.06 17.90 42.25
N ASP A 333 22.29 17.04 42.94
CA ASP A 333 22.22 17.00 44.41
C ASP A 333 23.58 16.64 45.03
N ALA A 334 24.32 15.70 44.43
CA ALA A 334 25.68 15.37 44.85
C ALA A 334 26.67 16.53 44.61
N LYS A 335 26.51 17.29 43.52
CA LYS A 335 27.31 18.50 43.23
C LYS A 335 26.99 19.64 44.18
N ASN A 336 25.71 19.87 44.50
CA ASN A 336 25.27 20.86 45.48
C ASN A 336 25.82 20.54 46.88
N LYS A 337 25.84 19.26 47.28
CA LYS A 337 26.48 18.83 48.54
C LYS A 337 27.98 19.11 48.56
N ALA A 338 28.69 18.78 47.48
CA ALA A 338 30.13 19.07 47.35
C ALA A 338 30.42 20.58 47.32
N LEU A 339 29.51 21.41 46.79
CA LEU A 339 29.61 22.86 46.83
C LEU A 339 29.46 23.39 48.26
N MET A 340 28.47 22.94 49.04
CA MET A 340 28.33 23.33 50.45
C MET A 340 29.52 22.89 51.31
N GLU A 341 30.08 21.70 51.06
CA GLU A 341 31.31 21.24 51.73
C GLU A 341 32.51 22.17 51.41
N LEU A 342 32.61 22.65 50.17
CA LEU A 342 33.62 23.63 49.74
C LEU A 342 33.38 25.03 50.33
N GLU A 343 32.13 25.48 50.43
CA GLU A 343 31.75 26.76 51.05
C GLU A 343 32.09 26.77 52.55
N CYS A 344 31.82 25.68 53.28
CA CYS A 344 32.26 25.52 54.67
C CYS A 344 33.79 25.53 54.81
N SER A 345 34.51 24.90 53.88
CA SER A 345 35.98 24.96 53.85
C SER A 345 36.48 26.39 53.58
N HIS A 346 35.84 27.13 52.67
CA HIS A 346 36.23 28.50 52.33
C HIS A 346 35.96 29.46 53.49
N ALA A 347 34.81 29.35 54.16
CA ALA A 347 34.50 30.12 55.37
C ALA A 347 35.53 29.88 56.48
N THR A 348 36.00 28.63 56.65
CA THR A 348 37.08 28.30 57.60
C THR A 348 38.37 29.04 57.25
N ILE A 349 38.81 29.00 55.98
CA ILE A 349 40.00 29.71 55.49
C ILE A 349 39.88 31.24 55.68
N CYS A 350 38.69 31.82 55.44
CA CYS A 350 38.46 33.24 55.72
C CYS A 350 38.73 33.59 57.19
N THR A 351 38.24 32.79 58.15
CA THR A 351 38.49 33.05 59.58
C THR A 351 39.98 32.92 59.97
N GLU A 352 40.74 32.00 59.36
CA GLU A 352 42.20 31.93 59.57
C GLU A 352 42.94 33.15 58.98
N LEU A 353 42.50 33.66 57.83
CA LEU A 353 43.07 34.86 57.21
C LEU A 353 42.78 36.12 58.05
N GLU A 354 41.55 36.26 58.57
CA GLU A 354 41.19 37.35 59.49
C GLU A 354 42.07 37.34 60.75
N LEU A 355 42.22 36.18 61.41
CA LEU A 355 43.12 36.02 62.57
C LEU A 355 44.59 36.33 62.23
N THR A 356 45.02 36.04 61.00
CA THR A 356 46.38 36.34 60.52
C THR A 356 46.59 37.83 60.28
N ILE A 357 45.63 38.53 59.67
CA ILE A 357 45.62 39.99 59.51
C ILE A 357 45.68 40.67 60.90
N ASP A 358 44.89 40.17 61.84
CA ASP A 358 44.82 40.69 63.20
C ASP A 358 46.14 40.48 64.00
N ALA A 359 46.89 39.43 63.66
CA ALA A 359 48.23 39.17 64.16
C ALA A 359 49.32 40.01 63.47
N MET A 360 49.10 40.48 62.23
CA MET A 360 49.99 41.43 61.53
C MET A 360 49.78 42.87 61.98
N ASN A 361 48.53 43.30 62.15
CA ASN A 361 48.17 44.61 62.70
C ASN A 361 48.81 44.85 64.08
N ARG A 362 48.80 43.82 64.94
CA ARG A 362 49.46 43.82 66.26
C ARG A 362 51.00 43.84 66.22
N ARG A 363 51.63 43.56 65.06
CA ARG A 363 53.07 43.80 64.86
C ARG A 363 53.33 45.22 64.38
N SER A 364 52.57 45.70 63.39
CA SER A 364 52.73 47.04 62.83
C SER A 364 52.55 48.13 63.89
N THR A 365 51.57 48.02 64.79
CA THR A 365 51.41 48.99 65.91
C THR A 365 52.60 49.00 66.87
N ARG A 366 53.26 47.85 67.08
CA ARG A 366 54.46 47.72 67.91
C ARG A 366 55.71 48.26 67.21
N GLU A 367 55.81 48.11 65.89
CA GLU A 367 56.88 48.68 65.08
C GLU A 367 56.79 50.22 65.03
N ASN A 368 55.58 50.75 64.84
CA ASN A 368 55.31 52.20 64.90
C ASN A 368 55.67 52.81 66.27
N TYR A 369 55.47 52.07 67.37
CA TYR A 369 55.92 52.50 68.71
C TYR A 369 57.45 52.68 68.75
N PHE A 370 58.21 51.66 68.31
CA PHE A 370 59.69 51.75 68.27
C PHE A 370 60.21 52.84 67.32
N ILE A 371 59.51 53.12 66.21
CA ILE A 371 59.86 54.24 65.32
C ILE A 371 59.71 55.58 66.06
N SER A 372 58.65 55.77 66.85
CA SER A 372 58.44 57.01 67.63
C SER A 372 59.47 57.21 68.74
N GLU A 373 59.88 56.13 69.41
CA GLU A 373 60.95 56.12 70.43
C GLU A 373 62.33 56.45 69.83
N ASN A 374 62.59 56.04 68.59
CA ASN A 374 63.85 56.32 67.89
C ASN A 374 63.96 57.80 67.48
N GLU A 375 62.85 58.46 67.12
CA GLU A 375 62.86 59.90 66.81
C GLU A 375 63.01 60.80 68.04
N THR A 376 62.48 60.42 69.20
CA THR A 376 62.71 61.20 70.44
C THR A 376 64.18 61.16 70.85
N LEU A 377 64.84 59.99 70.78
CA LEU A 377 66.27 59.84 71.04
C LEU A 377 67.13 60.67 70.07
N LYS A 378 66.80 60.71 68.78
CA LYS A 378 67.49 61.58 67.79
C LYS A 378 67.38 63.06 68.13
N GLN A 379 66.24 63.50 68.67
CA GLN A 379 66.05 64.90 69.06
C GLN A 379 66.84 65.27 70.32
N GLU A 380 66.98 64.34 71.27
CA GLU A 380 67.76 64.56 72.49
C GLU A 380 69.26 64.72 72.19
N ILE A 381 69.81 63.93 71.27
CA ILE A 381 71.20 64.06 70.78
C ILE A 381 71.46 65.46 70.19
N ARG A 382 70.51 66.00 69.38
CA ARG A 382 70.64 67.35 68.79
C ARG A 382 70.71 68.47 69.84
N ASN A 383 70.03 68.31 70.98
CA ASN A 383 70.02 69.30 72.06
C ASN A 383 71.34 69.37 72.87
N ILE A 384 72.18 68.33 72.80
CA ILE A 384 73.49 68.30 73.48
C ILE A 384 74.52 69.10 72.68
N LEU A 385 74.63 68.82 71.37
CA LEU A 385 75.57 69.48 70.44
C LEU A 385 75.44 71.01 70.40
N CYS A 386 74.25 71.55 70.69
CA CYS A 386 74.00 72.99 70.67
C CYS A 386 74.64 73.76 71.86
N LYS A 387 75.15 73.09 72.89
CA LYS A 387 75.62 73.75 74.14
C LYS A 387 77.12 74.02 74.19
N ASP A 388 77.94 73.22 73.51
CA ASP A 388 79.41 73.39 73.53
C ASP A 388 79.86 74.62 72.69
N GLN A 389 79.06 75.03 71.71
CA GLN A 389 79.39 76.14 70.79
C GLN A 389 79.53 77.50 71.52
N CYS A 390 78.82 77.72 72.63
CA CYS A 390 78.75 79.02 73.30
C CYS A 390 79.91 79.32 74.28
N MET A 391 80.92 78.45 74.38
CA MET A 391 82.04 78.59 75.32
C MET A 391 83.28 79.30 74.73
N VAL A 392 83.26 79.67 73.44
CA VAL A 392 84.47 80.08 72.68
C VAL A 392 84.63 81.60 72.51
N GLU A 393 83.55 82.39 72.56
CA GLU A 393 83.55 83.80 72.11
C GLU A 393 83.85 84.87 73.19
N LEU A 394 84.52 84.52 74.31
CA LEU A 394 84.45 85.31 75.55
C LEU A 394 85.81 85.75 76.17
N MET A 395 86.89 85.90 75.38
CA MET A 395 88.26 85.93 75.94
C MET A 395 89.23 87.08 75.57
N ASP A 396 88.84 88.14 74.82
CA ASP A 396 89.76 89.21 74.37
C ASP A 396 89.36 90.64 74.81
N ASN A 397 90.24 91.42 75.48
CA ASN A 397 90.36 92.93 75.52
C ASN A 397 91.28 93.48 76.64
N ILE A 398 91.94 94.67 76.45
CA ILE A 398 92.44 95.74 77.41
C ILE A 398 93.66 96.59 76.85
N GLU A 399 94.03 97.72 77.49
CA GLU A 399 94.36 99.05 76.88
C GLU A 399 95.51 99.88 77.57
N ALA A 400 96.00 101.03 77.02
CA ALA A 400 97.02 101.95 77.63
C ALA A 400 97.06 103.43 77.08
N ASP A 401 97.59 104.42 77.84
CA ASP A 401 97.54 105.90 77.55
C ASP A 401 98.66 106.79 78.23
N LYS A 402 98.77 108.08 77.80
CA LYS A 402 99.36 109.33 78.39
C LYS A 402 100.77 109.82 78.04
N LEU A 403 100.90 111.15 77.79
CA LEU A 403 102.16 111.90 78.03
C LEU A 403 102.11 113.46 78.08
N PHE A 404 101.45 114.17 77.15
CA PHE A 404 102.12 115.32 76.50
C PHE A 404 101.41 116.71 76.58
N SER A 405 101.81 117.64 77.47
CA SER A 405 101.22 119.01 77.56
C SER A 405 102.02 120.04 78.41
N THR A 406 103.01 120.80 77.89
CA THR A 406 103.81 121.72 78.78
C THR A 406 104.60 122.94 78.19
N ILE A 407 104.69 123.19 76.87
CA ILE A 407 105.80 124.05 76.32
C ILE A 407 105.55 125.57 76.20
N GLU A 408 104.30 126.05 76.26
CA GLU A 408 103.85 127.29 75.60
C GLU A 408 104.34 128.66 76.15
N GLY A 409 104.77 128.76 77.41
CA GLY A 409 104.61 130.00 78.18
C GLY A 409 105.72 131.08 78.20
N ARG A 410 106.57 131.30 77.17
CA ARG A 410 107.80 132.14 77.34
C ARG A 410 108.20 133.24 76.33
N LEU A 411 107.49 133.50 75.24
CA LEU A 411 108.04 134.33 74.13
C LEU A 411 107.75 135.85 74.14
N GLN A 412 106.87 136.36 75.00
CA GLN A 412 106.11 137.59 74.70
C GLN A 412 106.88 138.94 74.70
N LEU A 413 108.02 139.08 75.39
CA LEU A 413 108.49 140.40 75.88
C LEU A 413 109.46 141.18 74.96
N VAL A 414 109.87 140.64 73.80
CA VAL A 414 110.95 141.23 72.96
C VAL A 414 110.42 142.12 71.83
N THR A 415 109.19 141.91 71.38
CA THR A 415 108.69 142.38 70.07
C THR A 415 108.41 143.88 70.01
N ASP A 416 108.00 144.50 71.11
CA ASP A 416 107.34 145.81 71.11
C ASP A 416 108.21 146.97 70.60
N HIS A 417 109.54 146.86 70.66
CA HIS A 417 110.42 147.91 70.15
C HIS A 417 110.56 147.90 68.62
N VAL A 418 110.31 146.76 67.97
CA VAL A 418 110.29 146.61 66.50
C VAL A 418 109.01 147.24 65.92
N HIS A 419 107.96 147.36 66.72
CA HIS A 419 106.60 147.73 66.32
C HIS A 419 106.54 149.10 65.59
N ASN A 420 107.12 150.15 66.17
CA ASN A 420 106.88 151.53 65.72
C ASN A 420 107.44 151.87 64.32
N TYR A 421 108.51 151.22 63.87
CA TYR A 421 109.01 151.38 62.50
C TYR A 421 108.16 150.59 61.48
N ILE A 422 107.60 149.46 61.91
CA ILE A 422 106.67 148.67 61.09
C ILE A 422 105.33 149.41 60.92
N THR A 423 104.84 150.14 61.92
CA THR A 423 103.55 150.85 61.88
C THR A 423 103.39 151.79 60.68
N GLU A 424 104.45 152.52 60.30
CA GLU A 424 104.38 153.47 59.18
C GLU A 424 104.28 152.76 57.82
N GLN A 425 104.95 151.61 57.67
CA GLN A 425 104.83 150.75 56.49
C GLN A 425 103.52 149.95 56.46
N ILE A 426 102.97 149.55 57.62
CA ILE A 426 101.64 148.94 57.70
C ILE A 426 100.57 149.88 57.14
N ASN A 427 100.68 151.19 57.34
CA ASN A 427 99.68 152.16 56.88
C ASN A 427 99.64 152.37 55.36
N THR A 428 100.67 151.96 54.61
CA THR A 428 100.62 151.88 53.14
C THR A 428 100.19 150.48 52.68
N MET A 429 100.69 149.44 53.35
CA MET A 429 100.34 148.04 53.08
C MET A 429 98.85 147.72 53.29
N SER A 430 98.21 148.32 54.31
CA SER A 430 96.82 148.05 54.68
C SER A 430 95.80 148.51 53.63
N LYS A 431 96.11 149.57 52.87
CA LYS A 431 95.28 149.98 51.74
C LYS A 431 95.30 148.95 50.61
N LEU A 432 96.48 148.44 50.28
CA LEU A 432 96.64 147.36 49.30
C LEU A 432 96.03 146.03 49.78
N SER A 433 96.02 145.77 51.10
CA SER A 433 95.34 144.60 51.68
C SER A 433 93.84 144.65 51.46
N ASN A 434 93.18 145.76 51.82
CA ASN A 434 91.73 145.93 51.69
C ASN A 434 91.25 145.78 50.23
N ASP A 435 92.04 146.28 49.27
CA ASP A 435 91.75 146.13 47.83
C ASP A 435 91.90 144.66 47.37
N LEU A 436 92.77 143.87 48.01
CA LEU A 436 92.92 142.43 47.75
C LEU A 436 91.76 141.61 48.33
N ASP A 437 91.38 141.88 49.57
CA ASP A 437 90.34 141.12 50.30
C ASP A 437 88.99 141.16 49.57
N ILE A 438 88.66 142.31 48.96
CA ILE A 438 87.45 142.49 48.13
C ILE A 438 87.48 141.62 46.87
N ILE A 439 88.65 141.45 46.25
CA ILE A 439 88.85 140.60 45.07
C ILE A 439 88.77 139.12 45.46
N GLU A 440 89.34 138.72 46.60
CA GLU A 440 89.28 137.35 47.08
C GLU A 440 87.84 136.91 47.40
N VAL A 441 87.06 137.73 48.14
CA VAL A 441 85.64 137.47 48.38
C VAL A 441 84.85 137.34 47.07
N SER A 442 85.11 138.22 46.10
CA SER A 442 84.46 138.18 44.79
C SER A 442 84.79 136.89 44.00
N ALA A 443 86.03 136.39 44.11
CA ALA A 443 86.45 135.14 43.49
C ALA A 443 85.84 133.91 44.21
N GLN A 444 85.74 133.96 45.54
CA GLN A 444 85.12 132.93 46.36
C GLN A 444 83.64 132.75 46.01
N GLU A 445 82.90 133.86 45.84
CA GLU A 445 81.48 133.83 45.50
C GLU A 445 81.22 133.40 44.05
N LEU A 446 82.08 133.80 43.09
CA LEU A 446 82.03 133.25 41.73
C LEU A 446 82.28 131.73 41.72
N SER A 447 83.16 131.22 42.59
CA SER A 447 83.45 129.78 42.73
C SER A 447 82.25 128.99 43.28
N THR A 448 81.56 129.52 44.30
CA THR A 448 80.35 128.87 44.85
C THR A 448 79.17 128.92 43.88
N GLN A 449 78.96 130.03 43.16
CA GLN A 449 77.94 130.10 42.11
C GLN A 449 78.22 129.10 40.97
N ASN A 450 79.48 128.95 40.55
CA ASN A 450 79.87 128.02 39.48
C ASN A 450 79.70 126.55 39.90
N SER A 451 80.00 126.19 41.16
CA SER A 451 79.74 124.83 41.67
C SER A 451 78.24 124.53 41.81
N LEU A 452 77.42 125.52 42.22
CA LEU A 452 75.96 125.39 42.27
C LEU A 452 75.33 125.21 40.87
N LEU A 453 75.81 125.96 39.87
CA LEU A 453 75.38 125.79 38.48
C LEU A 453 75.77 124.41 37.92
N LYS A 454 76.91 123.86 38.35
CA LYS A 454 77.39 122.54 37.91
C LYS A 454 76.59 121.39 38.51
N SER A 455 76.15 121.47 39.77
CA SER A 455 75.25 120.47 40.36
C SER A 455 73.82 120.58 39.81
N GLU A 456 73.32 121.79 39.57
CA GLU A 456 72.02 122.02 38.92
C GLU A 456 72.01 121.54 37.45
N LEU A 457 73.15 121.60 36.74
CA LEU A 457 73.30 121.01 35.40
C LEU A 457 73.20 119.48 35.45
N ILE A 458 73.92 118.82 36.37
CA ILE A 458 73.86 117.35 36.56
C ILE A 458 72.42 116.92 36.90
N ARG A 459 71.78 117.61 37.86
CA ARG A 459 70.38 117.34 38.25
C ARG A 459 69.41 117.49 37.08
N LYS A 460 69.64 118.45 36.17
CA LYS A 460 68.86 118.61 34.94
C LYS A 460 69.14 117.51 33.93
N GLU A 461 70.39 117.07 33.78
CA GLU A 461 70.74 115.97 32.88
C GLU A 461 70.12 114.64 33.35
N GLU A 462 70.16 114.34 34.65
CA GLU A 462 69.48 113.21 35.28
C GLU A 462 67.95 113.30 35.09
N LEU A 463 67.36 114.47 35.30
CA LEU A 463 65.92 114.70 35.05
C LEU A 463 65.56 114.47 33.57
N THR A 464 66.38 114.91 32.61
CA THR A 464 66.14 114.64 31.19
C THR A 464 66.30 113.16 30.82
N LYS A 465 67.20 112.43 31.50
CA LYS A 465 67.33 110.97 31.33
C LYS A 465 66.09 110.26 31.87
N GLY A 466 65.61 110.62 33.06
CA GLY A 466 64.34 110.12 33.62
C GLY A 466 63.16 110.37 32.68
N LEU A 467 62.96 111.63 32.25
CA LEU A 467 61.89 111.98 31.30
C LEU A 467 62.02 111.25 29.95
N SER A 468 63.23 110.94 29.47
CA SER A 468 63.42 110.14 28.25
C SER A 468 63.08 108.66 28.44
N PHE A 469 63.29 108.11 29.64
CA PHE A 469 62.87 106.77 30.01
C PHE A 469 61.34 106.70 30.15
N ASP A 470 60.73 107.64 30.87
CA ASP A 470 59.28 107.74 31.03
C ASP A 470 58.57 107.90 29.67
N LEU A 471 59.13 108.71 28.76
CA LEU A 471 58.62 108.87 27.40
C LEU A 471 58.75 107.57 26.58
N SER A 472 59.84 106.82 26.75
CA SER A 472 60.03 105.53 26.09
C SER A 472 59.03 104.48 26.60
N LEU A 473 58.80 104.42 27.91
CA LEU A 473 57.82 103.53 28.53
C LEU A 473 56.38 103.91 28.14
N LEU A 474 56.07 105.20 28.00
CA LEU A 474 54.81 105.70 27.44
C LEU A 474 54.65 105.33 25.96
N GLN A 475 55.72 105.38 25.16
CA GLN A 475 55.68 104.98 23.76
C GLN A 475 55.50 103.46 23.59
N GLU A 476 56.18 102.66 24.41
CA GLU A 476 56.03 101.20 24.42
C GLU A 476 54.63 100.78 24.85
N SER A 477 54.13 101.31 25.97
CA SER A 477 52.76 101.04 26.44
C SER A 477 51.68 101.55 25.48
N ALA A 478 51.91 102.68 24.78
CA ALA A 478 51.02 103.13 23.70
C ALA A 478 51.03 102.21 22.47
N SER A 479 52.16 101.57 22.15
CA SER A 479 52.21 100.54 21.10
C SER A 479 51.46 99.29 21.53
N VAL A 480 51.76 98.75 22.72
CA VAL A 480 51.09 97.56 23.26
C VAL A 480 49.58 97.77 23.36
N ALA A 481 49.11 98.94 23.82
CA ALA A 481 47.69 99.27 23.88
C ALA A 481 47.04 99.37 22.48
N LYS A 482 47.78 99.84 21.46
CA LYS A 482 47.31 99.89 20.07
C LYS A 482 47.20 98.50 19.45
N ASP A 483 48.18 97.63 19.71
CA ASP A 483 48.22 96.26 19.18
C ASP A 483 47.13 95.41 19.86
N GLN A 484 46.95 95.55 21.18
CA GLN A 484 45.80 94.99 21.91
C GLN A 484 44.46 95.52 21.40
N ALA A 485 44.35 96.81 21.08
CA ALA A 485 43.11 97.37 20.50
C ALA A 485 42.82 96.81 19.09
N ALA A 486 43.85 96.50 18.30
CA ALA A 486 43.69 95.83 17.01
C ALA A 486 43.22 94.37 17.19
N GLU A 487 43.82 93.63 18.14
CA GLU A 487 43.42 92.25 18.48
C GLU A 487 41.98 92.19 19.00
N ILE A 488 41.60 93.06 19.95
CA ILE A 488 40.23 93.21 20.46
C ILE A 488 39.25 93.56 19.33
N THR A 489 39.68 94.34 18.33
CA THR A 489 38.87 94.65 17.14
C THR A 489 38.72 93.43 16.21
N GLY A 490 39.76 92.59 16.11
CA GLY A 490 39.69 91.29 15.43
C GLY A 490 38.72 90.33 16.11
N LEU A 491 38.90 90.10 17.41
CA LEU A 491 38.02 89.26 18.24
C LEU A 491 36.56 89.74 18.18
N ARG A 492 36.31 91.06 18.19
CA ARG A 492 34.96 91.62 18.03
C ARG A 492 34.32 91.30 16.67
N LYS A 493 35.11 91.17 15.59
CA LYS A 493 34.59 90.72 14.28
C LYS A 493 34.26 89.22 14.30
N VAL A 494 35.12 88.40 14.91
CA VAL A 494 34.88 86.94 15.06
C VAL A 494 33.63 86.69 15.90
N ILE A 495 33.50 87.36 17.06
CA ILE A 495 32.30 87.27 17.91
C ILE A 495 31.05 87.66 17.12
N LYS A 496 31.05 88.75 16.37
CA LYS A 496 29.90 89.12 15.51
C LYS A 496 29.57 88.12 14.41
N SER A 497 30.58 87.41 13.87
CA SER A 497 30.36 86.33 12.92
C SER A 497 29.67 85.14 13.58
N LEU A 498 30.12 84.77 14.79
CA LEU A 498 29.55 83.69 15.58
C LEU A 498 28.15 84.04 16.13
N GLU A 499 27.88 85.31 16.45
CA GLU A 499 26.54 85.79 16.81
C GLU A 499 25.55 85.65 15.63
N LEU A 500 25.99 85.96 14.41
CA LEU A 500 25.19 85.78 13.18
C LEU A 500 24.99 84.30 12.83
N GLU A 501 26.04 83.49 12.94
CA GLU A 501 25.98 82.04 12.69
C GLU A 501 25.08 81.34 13.72
N LEU A 502 25.18 81.69 15.00
CA LEU A 502 24.30 81.20 16.06
C LEU A 502 22.85 81.63 15.85
N ALA A 503 22.59 82.85 15.36
CA ALA A 503 21.24 83.29 15.00
C ALA A 503 20.67 82.49 13.82
N SER A 504 21.48 82.20 12.79
CA SER A 504 21.08 81.32 11.67
C SER A 504 20.78 79.90 12.17
N LYS A 505 21.65 79.33 13.00
CA LYS A 505 21.49 77.97 13.54
C LYS A 505 20.35 77.86 14.55
N SER A 506 19.97 78.95 15.23
CA SER A 506 18.74 79.01 16.02
C SER A 506 17.50 78.95 15.14
N LEU A 507 17.49 79.67 14.01
CA LEU A 507 16.37 79.65 13.06
C LEU A 507 16.19 78.26 12.43
N GLU A 508 17.28 77.65 11.96
CA GLU A 508 17.29 76.26 11.46
C GLU A 508 16.80 75.26 12.52
N LEU A 509 17.10 75.49 13.80
CA LEU A 509 16.62 74.65 14.90
C LEU A 509 15.13 74.84 15.17
N ASP A 510 14.62 76.08 15.11
CA ASP A 510 13.19 76.37 15.26
C ASP A 510 12.36 75.74 14.12
N ASP A 511 12.87 75.78 12.87
CA ASP A 511 12.27 75.09 11.72
C ASP A 511 12.25 73.56 11.93
N VAL A 512 13.38 72.95 12.33
CA VAL A 512 13.45 71.50 12.64
C VAL A 512 12.54 71.11 13.82
N VAL A 513 12.33 72.00 14.79
CA VAL A 513 11.38 71.79 15.90
C VAL A 513 9.93 71.87 15.42
N SER A 514 9.62 72.72 14.43
CA SER A 514 8.32 72.78 13.77
C SER A 514 8.03 71.48 13.00
N ASP A 515 8.99 71.00 12.19
CA ASP A 515 8.84 69.76 11.42
C ASP A 515 8.70 68.53 12.33
N ARG A 516 9.44 68.47 13.45
CA ARG A 516 9.24 67.42 14.47
C ARG A 516 7.82 67.44 15.05
N GLN A 517 7.25 68.62 15.33
CA GLN A 517 5.88 68.73 15.84
C GLN A 517 4.83 68.29 14.81
N GLN A 518 5.05 68.60 13.53
CA GLN A 518 4.22 68.12 12.42
C GLN A 518 4.29 66.59 12.28
N LEU A 519 5.49 66.01 12.38
CA LEU A 519 5.70 64.57 12.34
C LEU A 519 5.05 63.86 13.54
N GLU A 520 5.17 64.41 14.75
CA GLU A 520 4.51 63.91 15.96
C GLU A 520 2.97 63.95 15.82
N ALA A 521 2.41 65.00 15.22
CA ALA A 521 0.98 65.06 14.92
C ALA A 521 0.54 64.05 13.84
N MET A 522 1.36 63.79 12.83
CA MET A 522 1.11 62.75 11.82
C MET A 522 1.18 61.34 12.42
N ILE A 523 2.15 61.07 13.31
CA ILE A 523 2.27 59.80 14.04
C ILE A 523 1.05 59.61 14.95
N LEU A 524 0.62 60.64 15.69
CA LEU A 524 -0.57 60.56 16.54
C LEU A 524 -1.83 60.20 15.73
N LYS A 525 -2.02 60.83 14.57
CA LYS A 525 -3.12 60.53 13.64
C LYS A 525 -3.01 59.14 13.03
N CYS A 526 -1.80 58.68 12.70
CA CYS A 526 -1.58 57.33 12.19
C CYS A 526 -1.94 56.27 13.24
N ASN A 527 -1.51 56.46 14.49
CA ASN A 527 -1.83 55.58 15.61
C ASN A 527 -3.35 55.54 15.91
N GLN A 528 -4.06 56.66 15.75
CA GLN A 528 -5.53 56.70 15.85
C GLN A 528 -6.21 55.89 14.73
N ASN A 529 -5.71 55.97 13.49
CA ASN A 529 -6.19 55.14 12.39
C ASN A 529 -5.91 53.65 12.62
N VAL A 530 -4.71 53.30 13.12
CA VAL A 530 -4.35 51.91 13.45
C VAL A 530 -5.28 51.35 14.52
N ALA A 531 -5.51 52.07 15.63
CA ALA A 531 -6.41 51.63 16.69
C ALA A 531 -7.86 51.42 16.19
N ALA A 532 -8.34 52.27 15.27
CA ALA A 532 -9.66 52.09 14.65
C ALA A 532 -9.73 50.83 13.75
N LEU A 533 -8.67 50.55 12.99
CA LEU A 533 -8.56 49.34 12.17
C LEU A 533 -8.38 48.07 13.02
N GLU A 534 -7.71 48.15 14.16
CA GLU A 534 -7.61 47.06 15.14
C GLU A 534 -8.99 46.77 15.78
N GLU A 535 -9.78 47.80 16.08
CA GLU A 535 -11.17 47.64 16.57
C GLU A 535 -12.09 47.04 15.50
N GLU A 536 -11.95 47.44 14.23
CA GLU A 536 -12.70 46.87 13.11
C GLU A 536 -12.29 45.42 12.81
N LEU A 537 -10.99 45.12 12.84
CA LEU A 537 -10.46 43.76 12.71
C LEU A 537 -10.95 42.85 13.84
N GLY A 538 -10.98 43.34 15.09
CA GLY A 538 -11.55 42.62 16.23
C GLY A 538 -13.01 42.22 15.98
N LYS A 539 -13.85 43.17 15.55
CA LYS A 539 -15.26 42.88 15.18
C LYS A 539 -15.38 41.86 14.05
N LYS A 540 -14.49 41.92 13.05
CA LYS A 540 -14.47 40.95 11.94
C LYS A 540 -14.00 39.56 12.36
N ILE A 541 -13.13 39.46 13.37
CA ILE A 541 -12.76 38.18 14.01
C ILE A 541 -13.96 37.62 14.79
N ASP A 542 -14.69 38.45 15.54
CA ASP A 542 -15.90 38.01 16.25
C ASP A 542 -17.02 37.56 15.29
N GLU A 543 -17.28 38.30 14.21
CA GLU A 543 -18.18 37.88 13.13
C GLU A 543 -17.74 36.54 12.51
N LEU A 544 -16.45 36.37 12.22
CA LEU A 544 -15.91 35.12 11.66
C LEU A 544 -16.04 33.94 12.63
N ASN A 545 -15.86 34.17 13.94
CA ASN A 545 -16.07 33.14 14.97
C ASN A 545 -17.53 32.69 15.03
N ILE A 546 -18.50 33.61 14.94
CA ILE A 546 -19.92 33.29 14.88
C ILE A 546 -20.23 32.45 13.62
N VAL A 547 -19.80 32.90 12.45
CA VAL A 547 -19.99 32.17 11.18
C VAL A 547 -19.27 30.81 11.18
N SER A 548 -18.13 30.69 11.88
CA SER A 548 -17.44 29.41 12.06
C SER A 548 -18.21 28.44 12.96
N MET A 549 -18.88 28.95 14.00
CA MET A 549 -19.77 28.14 14.86
C MET A 549 -21.03 27.71 14.11
N GLU A 550 -21.65 28.62 13.36
CA GLU A 550 -22.81 28.31 12.50
C GLU A 550 -22.47 27.26 11.44
N ASN A 551 -21.30 27.36 10.78
CA ASN A 551 -20.83 26.33 9.83
C ASN A 551 -20.54 24.98 10.51
N ALA A 552 -20.01 24.98 11.74
CA ALA A 552 -19.79 23.75 12.50
C ALA A 552 -21.12 23.08 12.89
N GLU A 553 -22.13 23.87 13.28
CA GLU A 553 -23.46 23.36 13.60
C GLU A 553 -24.20 22.87 12.35
N LEU A 554 -24.17 23.62 11.25
CA LEU A 554 -24.72 23.18 9.95
C LEU A 554 -24.04 21.90 9.45
N LYS A 555 -22.72 21.77 9.59
CA LYS A 555 -22.00 20.53 9.24
C LYS A 555 -22.42 19.35 10.11
N SER A 556 -22.64 19.56 11.41
CA SER A 556 -23.19 18.55 12.33
C SER A 556 -24.61 18.13 11.92
N GLN A 557 -25.46 19.08 11.54
CA GLN A 557 -26.81 18.81 11.06
C GLN A 557 -26.81 18.04 9.72
N ILE A 558 -25.92 18.38 8.78
CA ILE A 558 -25.73 17.65 7.52
C ILE A 558 -25.29 16.20 7.80
N GLN A 559 -24.26 15.99 8.63
CA GLN A 559 -23.79 14.65 8.96
C GLN A 559 -24.89 13.79 9.62
N HIS A 560 -25.70 14.38 10.51
CA HIS A 560 -26.84 13.70 11.11
C HIS A 560 -27.96 13.38 10.08
N ILE A 561 -28.13 14.19 9.04
CA ILE A 561 -29.05 13.90 7.92
C ILE A 561 -28.48 12.78 7.03
N GLU A 562 -27.17 12.73 6.80
CA GLU A 562 -26.49 11.65 6.09
C GLU A 562 -26.62 10.31 6.86
N GLU A 563 -26.41 10.31 8.17
CA GLU A 563 -26.62 9.15 9.05
C GLU A 563 -28.10 8.66 9.04
N ILE A 564 -29.07 9.58 8.97
CA ILE A 564 -30.50 9.24 8.76
C ILE A 564 -30.71 8.65 7.35
N SER A 565 -30.08 9.20 6.31
CA SER A 565 -30.21 8.71 4.94
C SER A 565 -29.70 7.26 4.80
N CYS A 566 -28.51 6.98 5.33
CA CYS A 566 -27.93 5.62 5.33
C CYS A 566 -28.80 4.62 6.10
N THR A 567 -29.38 5.03 7.25
CA THR A 567 -30.28 4.14 8.01
C THR A 567 -31.66 3.98 7.36
N MET A 568 -32.12 4.93 6.55
CA MET A 568 -33.31 4.79 5.70
C MET A 568 -33.05 3.88 4.48
N GLU A 569 -31.87 3.94 3.87
CA GLU A 569 -31.46 3.06 2.77
C GLU A 569 -31.31 1.61 3.27
N GLU A 570 -30.62 1.40 4.40
CA GLU A 570 -30.60 0.11 5.11
C GLU A 570 -32.01 -0.42 5.43
N LEU A 571 -32.97 0.47 5.76
CA LEU A 571 -34.36 0.09 6.04
C LEU A 571 -35.12 -0.28 4.76
N ALA A 572 -34.86 0.42 3.64
CA ALA A 572 -35.42 0.09 2.34
C ALA A 572 -34.95 -1.30 1.90
N ASP A 573 -33.64 -1.58 1.96
CA ASP A 573 -33.06 -2.90 1.66
C ASP A 573 -33.64 -4.00 2.56
N LYS A 574 -33.76 -3.75 3.87
CA LYS A 574 -34.39 -4.70 4.79
C LYS A 574 -35.87 -4.92 4.45
N SER A 575 -36.61 -3.90 4.03
CA SER A 575 -38.00 -4.02 3.61
C SER A 575 -38.15 -4.82 2.31
N GLU A 576 -37.21 -4.66 1.37
CA GLU A 576 -37.17 -5.39 0.11
C GLU A 576 -36.77 -6.87 0.32
N VAL A 577 -35.82 -7.14 1.23
CA VAL A 577 -35.51 -8.51 1.68
C VAL A 577 -36.71 -9.15 2.38
N ILE A 578 -37.42 -8.41 3.24
CA ILE A 578 -38.66 -8.88 3.88
C ILE A 578 -39.72 -9.20 2.82
N ARG A 579 -39.98 -8.30 1.85
CA ARG A 579 -40.94 -8.54 0.75
C ARG A 579 -40.61 -9.82 -0.03
N ARG A 580 -39.34 -10.02 -0.40
CA ARG A 580 -38.88 -11.25 -1.09
C ARG A 580 -39.03 -12.52 -0.22
N LEU A 581 -38.94 -12.40 1.10
CA LEU A 581 -39.16 -13.51 2.04
C LEU A 581 -40.66 -13.78 2.24
N GLU A 582 -41.50 -12.75 2.28
CA GLU A 582 -42.96 -12.87 2.32
C GLU A 582 -43.51 -13.50 1.04
N GLU A 583 -43.00 -13.10 -0.13
CA GLU A 583 -43.32 -13.73 -1.42
C GLU A 583 -42.94 -15.21 -1.45
N LYS A 584 -41.75 -15.57 -0.96
CA LYS A 584 -41.32 -16.98 -0.83
C LYS A 584 -42.11 -17.75 0.23
N LEU A 585 -42.61 -17.10 1.28
CA LEU A 585 -43.51 -17.71 2.26
C LEU A 585 -44.90 -17.96 1.68
N ILE A 586 -45.40 -17.05 0.82
CA ILE A 586 -46.64 -17.24 0.07
C ILE A 586 -46.49 -18.38 -0.95
N GLU A 587 -45.41 -18.41 -1.74
CA GLU A 587 -45.08 -19.49 -2.68
C GLU A 587 -44.93 -20.85 -1.96
N SER A 588 -44.19 -20.88 -0.85
CA SER A 588 -44.05 -22.08 -0.01
C SER A 588 -45.40 -22.52 0.55
N ARG A 589 -46.30 -21.59 0.87
CA ARG A 589 -47.64 -21.89 1.36
C ARG A 589 -48.54 -22.43 0.25
N THR A 590 -48.54 -21.86 -0.95
CA THR A 590 -49.29 -22.42 -2.08
C THR A 590 -48.81 -23.82 -2.44
N LEU A 591 -47.49 -24.07 -2.41
CA LEU A 591 -46.94 -25.42 -2.60
C LEU A 591 -47.33 -26.40 -1.47
N ILE A 592 -47.46 -25.92 -0.23
CA ILE A 592 -47.97 -26.73 0.90
C ILE A 592 -49.47 -27.00 0.74
N ASP A 593 -50.26 -26.02 0.30
CA ASP A 593 -51.71 -26.15 0.10
C ASP A 593 -51.99 -27.10 -1.09
N GLU A 594 -51.29 -26.98 -2.22
CA GLU A 594 -51.30 -27.93 -3.35
C GLU A 594 -50.91 -29.35 -2.90
N ARG A 595 -49.83 -29.47 -2.12
CA ARG A 595 -49.41 -30.76 -1.55
C ARG A 595 -50.46 -31.32 -0.59
N SER A 596 -51.20 -30.49 0.15
CA SER A 596 -52.28 -30.93 1.03
C SER A 596 -53.45 -31.50 0.22
N VAL A 597 -53.80 -30.88 -0.93
CA VAL A 597 -54.81 -31.39 -1.86
C VAL A 597 -54.36 -32.74 -2.44
N CYS A 598 -53.09 -32.84 -2.87
CA CYS A 598 -52.52 -34.09 -3.38
C CYS A 598 -52.53 -35.22 -2.33
N LEU A 599 -52.15 -34.92 -1.08
CA LEU A 599 -52.22 -35.85 0.04
C LEU A 599 -53.66 -36.24 0.38
N GLN A 600 -54.63 -35.32 0.27
CA GLN A 600 -56.04 -35.62 0.47
C GLN A 600 -56.59 -36.53 -0.64
N SER A 601 -56.21 -36.34 -1.90
CA SER A 601 -56.56 -37.29 -2.97
C SER A 601 -55.95 -38.67 -2.73
N LEU A 602 -54.67 -38.74 -2.37
CA LEU A 602 -54.01 -40.00 -1.99
C LEU A 602 -54.71 -40.68 -0.81
N GLN A 603 -55.13 -39.93 0.21
CA GLN A 603 -55.86 -40.46 1.36
C GLN A 603 -57.25 -40.97 0.95
N ASN A 604 -57.95 -40.29 0.05
CA ASN A 604 -59.23 -40.73 -0.50
C ASN A 604 -59.08 -41.98 -1.39
N ASP A 605 -57.96 -42.14 -2.07
CA ASP A 605 -57.65 -43.34 -2.86
C ASP A 605 -57.20 -44.50 -1.95
N PHE A 606 -56.49 -44.23 -0.86
CA PHE A 606 -56.23 -45.22 0.19
C PHE A 606 -57.51 -45.67 0.91
N SER A 607 -58.51 -44.80 1.12
CA SER A 607 -59.81 -45.25 1.65
C SER A 607 -60.54 -46.15 0.65
N LYS A 608 -60.59 -45.79 -0.65
CA LYS A 608 -61.15 -46.68 -1.68
C LYS A 608 -60.44 -48.03 -1.73
N LEU A 609 -59.11 -48.04 -1.74
CA LEU A 609 -58.32 -49.28 -1.73
C LEU A 609 -58.55 -50.09 -0.44
N SER A 610 -58.82 -49.43 0.69
CA SER A 610 -59.23 -50.11 1.92
C SER A 610 -60.63 -50.70 1.81
N ASP A 611 -61.58 -49.97 1.23
CA ASP A 611 -62.96 -50.43 1.02
C ASP A 611 -62.99 -51.62 0.03
N GLU A 612 -62.32 -51.48 -1.12
CA GLU A 612 -62.09 -52.53 -2.12
C GLU A 612 -61.40 -53.76 -1.48
N LYS A 613 -60.37 -53.55 -0.66
CA LYS A 613 -59.74 -54.63 0.09
C LYS A 613 -60.74 -55.31 1.04
N THR A 614 -61.55 -54.57 1.80
CA THR A 614 -62.56 -55.20 2.66
C THR A 614 -63.62 -55.95 1.86
N SER A 615 -63.98 -55.49 0.66
CA SER A 615 -64.83 -56.23 -0.28
C SER A 615 -64.16 -57.55 -0.67
N CYS A 616 -62.90 -57.53 -1.12
CA CYS A 616 -62.12 -58.73 -1.43
C CYS A 616 -61.94 -59.67 -0.23
N ASP A 617 -61.69 -59.14 0.97
CA ASP A 617 -61.58 -59.93 2.21
C ASP A 617 -62.93 -60.60 2.54
N THR A 618 -64.08 -59.96 2.28
CA THR A 618 -65.41 -60.59 2.42
C THR A 618 -65.72 -61.61 1.31
N GLU A 619 -65.32 -61.37 0.07
CA GLU A 619 -65.46 -62.34 -1.02
C GLU A 619 -64.57 -63.57 -0.78
N LEU A 620 -63.35 -63.39 -0.27
CA LEU A 620 -62.48 -64.48 0.18
C LEU A 620 -63.09 -65.24 1.35
N LEU A 621 -63.76 -64.58 2.29
CA LEU A 621 -64.46 -65.24 3.39
C LEU A 621 -65.63 -66.10 2.86
N ILE A 622 -66.42 -65.58 1.93
CA ILE A 622 -67.52 -66.30 1.26
C ILE A 622 -66.99 -67.46 0.40
N LEU A 623 -65.86 -67.28 -0.28
CA LEU A 623 -65.19 -68.34 -1.04
C LEU A 623 -64.62 -69.42 -0.12
N LYS A 624 -64.10 -69.05 1.05
CA LYS A 624 -63.60 -69.98 2.07
C LYS A 624 -64.75 -70.77 2.71
N GLU A 625 -65.87 -70.13 3.03
CA GLU A 625 -67.09 -70.80 3.52
C GLU A 625 -67.65 -71.77 2.46
N LYS A 626 -67.67 -71.36 1.18
CA LYS A 626 -68.02 -72.24 0.05
C LYS A 626 -67.04 -73.41 -0.13
N LEU A 627 -65.75 -73.18 0.06
CA LEU A 627 -64.72 -74.22 -0.01
C LEU A 627 -64.86 -75.21 1.16
N GLU A 628 -65.12 -74.73 2.37
CA GLU A 628 -65.37 -75.57 3.55
C GLU A 628 -66.66 -76.40 3.40
N MET A 629 -67.74 -75.81 2.86
CA MET A 629 -68.95 -76.56 2.50
C MET A 629 -68.69 -77.58 1.38
N ALA A 630 -67.95 -77.22 0.33
CA ALA A 630 -67.61 -78.13 -0.75
C ALA A 630 -66.68 -79.27 -0.31
N GLN A 631 -65.76 -78.99 0.62
CA GLN A 631 -64.90 -80.00 1.23
C GLN A 631 -65.70 -80.93 2.15
N ALA A 632 -66.61 -80.42 2.98
CA ALA A 632 -67.49 -81.26 3.80
C ALA A 632 -68.39 -82.16 2.93
N LEU A 633 -68.91 -81.66 1.81
CA LEU A 633 -69.64 -82.46 0.82
C LEU A 633 -68.75 -83.48 0.10
N ALA A 634 -67.47 -83.16 -0.13
CA ALA A 634 -66.49 -84.10 -0.69
C ALA A 634 -66.18 -85.23 0.31
N GLU A 635 -65.94 -84.89 1.58
CA GLU A 635 -65.72 -85.84 2.68
C GLU A 635 -66.96 -86.73 2.92
N GLU A 636 -68.18 -86.18 2.85
CA GLU A 636 -69.43 -86.95 2.84
C GLU A 636 -69.52 -87.88 1.62
N SER A 637 -69.15 -87.40 0.42
CA SER A 637 -69.14 -88.23 -0.78
C SER A 637 -68.08 -89.34 -0.74
N GLU A 638 -66.94 -89.12 -0.08
CA GLU A 638 -65.91 -90.14 0.14
C GLU A 638 -66.36 -91.16 1.19
N ALA A 639 -67.06 -90.72 2.25
CA ALA A 639 -67.71 -91.62 3.20
C ALA A 639 -68.75 -92.52 2.51
N ILE A 640 -69.64 -91.94 1.69
CA ILE A 640 -70.63 -92.69 0.89
C ILE A 640 -69.94 -93.63 -0.12
N ALA A 641 -68.83 -93.21 -0.74
CA ALA A 641 -68.07 -94.02 -1.67
C ALA A 641 -67.26 -95.14 -1.00
N THR A 642 -66.87 -94.98 0.28
CA THR A 642 -66.22 -96.05 1.07
C THR A 642 -67.24 -97.03 1.63
N GLU A 643 -68.40 -96.56 2.12
CA GLU A 643 -69.52 -97.42 2.50
C GLU A 643 -70.04 -98.23 1.30
N SER A 644 -70.23 -97.59 0.14
CA SER A 644 -70.62 -98.28 -1.10
C SER A 644 -69.59 -99.31 -1.56
N ARG A 645 -68.30 -99.06 -1.32
CA ARG A 645 -67.21 -100.00 -1.62
C ARG A 645 -67.20 -101.17 -0.66
N GLN A 646 -67.40 -100.93 0.64
CA GLN A 646 -67.53 -101.99 1.64
C GLN A 646 -68.76 -102.87 1.35
N ILE A 647 -69.90 -102.28 1.01
CA ILE A 647 -71.11 -103.01 0.60
C ILE A 647 -70.85 -103.82 -0.68
N ALA A 648 -70.10 -103.29 -1.65
CA ALA A 648 -69.69 -104.04 -2.83
C ALA A 648 -68.71 -105.19 -2.51
N GLU A 649 -67.80 -105.02 -1.56
CA GLU A 649 -66.89 -106.05 -1.08
C GLU A 649 -67.61 -107.14 -0.26
N GLU A 650 -68.60 -106.78 0.55
CA GLU A 650 -69.49 -107.72 1.26
C GLU A 650 -70.38 -108.49 0.28
N HIS A 651 -70.95 -107.84 -0.73
CA HIS A 651 -71.68 -108.53 -1.80
C HIS A 651 -70.77 -109.42 -2.66
N LYS A 652 -69.53 -109.01 -2.90
CA LYS A 652 -68.52 -109.84 -3.57
C LYS A 652 -68.21 -111.09 -2.72
N ALA A 653 -67.93 -110.93 -1.42
CA ALA A 653 -67.67 -112.06 -0.53
C ALA A 653 -68.88 -113.01 -0.40
N TYR A 654 -70.11 -112.47 -0.43
CA TYR A 654 -71.34 -113.26 -0.53
C TYR A 654 -71.44 -114.03 -1.85
N ALA A 655 -71.09 -113.39 -2.97
CA ALA A 655 -71.07 -114.03 -4.29
C ALA A 655 -69.98 -115.11 -4.39
N GLU A 656 -68.77 -114.88 -3.88
CA GLU A 656 -67.69 -115.87 -3.78
C GLU A 656 -68.11 -117.04 -2.87
N GLY A 657 -68.77 -116.77 -1.73
CA GLY A 657 -69.36 -117.82 -0.89
C GLY A 657 -70.45 -118.64 -1.58
N LYS A 658 -71.19 -118.03 -2.52
CA LYS A 658 -72.19 -118.72 -3.36
C LYS A 658 -71.58 -119.49 -4.53
N ASP A 659 -70.52 -118.99 -5.13
CA ASP A 659 -69.73 -119.70 -6.14
C ASP A 659 -69.09 -120.96 -5.54
N GLU A 660 -68.66 -120.91 -4.27
CA GLU A 660 -68.11 -122.06 -3.55
C GLU A 660 -69.18 -123.09 -3.15
N GLU A 661 -70.42 -122.65 -2.89
CA GLU A 661 -71.60 -123.52 -2.76
C GLU A 661 -71.97 -124.18 -4.10
N VAL A 662 -71.93 -123.43 -5.21
CA VAL A 662 -72.12 -123.94 -6.57
C VAL A 662 -71.05 -124.99 -6.90
N LYS A 663 -69.77 -124.73 -6.66
CA LYS A 663 -68.68 -125.71 -6.89
C LYS A 663 -68.82 -127.00 -6.08
N VAL A 664 -69.55 -126.98 -4.95
CA VAL A 664 -69.88 -128.19 -4.18
C VAL A 664 -71.08 -128.92 -4.80
N LEU A 665 -72.09 -128.18 -5.27
CA LEU A 665 -73.21 -128.74 -6.02
C LEU A 665 -72.78 -129.33 -7.37
N GLU A 666 -71.85 -128.69 -8.09
CA GLU A 666 -71.25 -129.19 -9.34
C GLU A 666 -70.55 -130.53 -9.12
N ARG A 667 -69.73 -130.67 -8.07
CA ARG A 667 -69.13 -131.97 -7.71
C ARG A 667 -70.16 -133.02 -7.29
N SER A 668 -71.23 -132.62 -6.60
CA SER A 668 -72.35 -133.52 -6.28
C SER A 668 -73.13 -133.96 -7.52
N ILE A 669 -73.23 -133.08 -8.53
CA ILE A 669 -73.80 -133.39 -9.85
C ILE A 669 -72.86 -134.30 -10.64
N GLU A 670 -71.55 -134.05 -10.65
CA GLU A 670 -70.54 -134.91 -11.29
C GLU A 670 -70.51 -136.32 -10.67
N GLU A 671 -70.63 -136.45 -9.34
CA GLU A 671 -70.79 -137.74 -8.65
C GLU A 671 -72.12 -138.44 -9.02
N LEU A 672 -73.20 -137.67 -9.21
CA LEU A 672 -74.48 -138.17 -9.71
C LEU A 672 -74.41 -138.61 -11.18
N GLU A 673 -73.76 -137.85 -12.06
CA GLU A 673 -73.57 -138.18 -13.47
C GLU A 673 -72.67 -139.41 -13.63
N ASN A 674 -71.60 -139.53 -12.85
CA ASN A 674 -70.77 -140.74 -12.80
C ASN A 674 -71.58 -141.97 -12.34
N THR A 675 -72.45 -141.83 -11.33
CA THR A 675 -73.31 -142.94 -10.90
C THR A 675 -74.45 -143.24 -11.88
N VAL A 676 -74.97 -142.26 -12.60
CA VAL A 676 -75.91 -142.43 -13.73
C VAL A 676 -75.22 -143.18 -14.88
N CYS A 677 -74.04 -142.77 -15.33
CA CYS A 677 -73.28 -143.48 -16.39
C CYS A 677 -73.06 -144.96 -16.04
N VAL A 678 -72.75 -145.26 -14.77
CA VAL A 678 -72.60 -146.64 -14.26
C VAL A 678 -73.92 -147.40 -14.20
N LEU A 679 -75.06 -146.73 -14.04
CA LEU A 679 -76.39 -147.33 -14.11
C LEU A 679 -76.85 -147.53 -15.56
N GLU A 680 -76.62 -146.58 -16.46
CA GLU A 680 -76.93 -146.68 -17.89
C GLU A 680 -76.16 -147.82 -18.56
N SER A 681 -74.86 -147.95 -18.27
CA SER A 681 -74.06 -149.10 -18.71
C SER A 681 -74.62 -150.44 -18.22
N LYS A 682 -75.14 -150.51 -16.99
CA LYS A 682 -75.82 -151.72 -16.47
C LYS A 682 -77.17 -151.96 -17.16
N VAL A 683 -77.90 -150.91 -17.53
CA VAL A 683 -79.15 -151.00 -18.29
C VAL A 683 -78.90 -151.50 -19.72
N GLU A 684 -77.83 -151.06 -20.39
CA GLU A 684 -77.41 -151.61 -21.69
C GLU A 684 -77.08 -153.11 -21.57
N ILE A 685 -76.28 -153.52 -20.59
CA ILE A 685 -75.93 -154.95 -20.38
C ILE A 685 -77.20 -155.80 -20.15
N VAL A 686 -78.18 -155.29 -19.39
CA VAL A 686 -79.47 -155.96 -19.17
C VAL A 686 -80.33 -155.98 -20.44
N LYS A 687 -80.28 -154.94 -21.27
CA LYS A 687 -80.97 -154.86 -22.55
C LYS A 687 -80.37 -155.84 -23.58
N GLU A 688 -79.05 -155.92 -23.69
CA GLU A 688 -78.37 -156.92 -24.53
C GLU A 688 -78.66 -158.36 -24.10
N GLU A 689 -78.73 -158.62 -22.78
CA GLU A 689 -79.14 -159.91 -22.24
C GLU A 689 -80.60 -160.23 -22.59
N ALA A 690 -81.51 -159.26 -22.44
CA ALA A 690 -82.91 -159.41 -22.83
C ALA A 690 -83.07 -159.64 -24.35
N GLU A 691 -82.29 -158.97 -25.18
CA GLU A 691 -82.30 -159.17 -26.64
C GLU A 691 -81.69 -160.51 -27.05
N ARG A 692 -80.60 -160.98 -26.41
CA ARG A 692 -80.10 -162.35 -26.62
C ARG A 692 -81.15 -163.39 -26.24
N GLN A 693 -81.86 -163.20 -25.13
CA GLN A 693 -82.98 -164.08 -24.72
C GLN A 693 -84.25 -163.93 -25.59
N ARG A 694 -84.40 -162.84 -26.35
CA ARG A 694 -85.44 -162.67 -27.38
C ARG A 694 -85.05 -163.44 -28.64
N MET A 695 -83.85 -163.20 -29.17
CA MET A 695 -83.33 -163.88 -30.37
C MET A 695 -83.30 -165.41 -30.18
N GLN A 696 -82.89 -165.89 -29.01
CA GLN A 696 -82.88 -167.33 -28.69
C GLN A 696 -84.29 -167.93 -28.56
N ARG A 697 -85.31 -167.13 -28.22
CA ARG A 697 -86.72 -167.54 -28.28
C ARG A 697 -87.27 -167.54 -29.70
N GLU A 698 -86.93 -166.54 -30.50
CA GLU A 698 -87.32 -166.47 -31.92
C GLU A 698 -86.71 -167.63 -32.73
N GLU A 699 -85.46 -168.01 -32.45
CA GLU A 699 -84.79 -169.17 -33.06
C GLU A 699 -85.51 -170.49 -32.69
N LEU A 700 -85.86 -170.68 -31.42
CA LEU A 700 -86.65 -171.83 -30.97
C LEU A 700 -88.07 -171.85 -31.56
N GLU A 701 -88.74 -170.71 -31.69
CA GLU A 701 -90.07 -170.61 -32.32
C GLU A 701 -89.99 -170.96 -33.82
N VAL A 702 -88.92 -170.56 -34.51
CA VAL A 702 -88.65 -170.93 -35.91
C VAL A 702 -88.37 -172.43 -36.05
N GLU A 703 -87.57 -173.05 -35.17
CA GLU A 703 -87.40 -174.51 -35.16
C GLU A 703 -88.73 -175.24 -34.91
N LEU A 704 -89.54 -174.73 -33.98
CA LEU A 704 -90.84 -175.31 -33.63
C LEU A 704 -91.85 -175.17 -34.80
N GLN A 705 -91.81 -174.07 -35.56
CA GLN A 705 -92.54 -173.95 -36.83
C GLN A 705 -92.02 -174.92 -37.90
N LYS A 706 -90.71 -175.14 -37.99
CA LYS A 706 -90.07 -176.08 -38.94
C LYS A 706 -90.51 -177.53 -38.66
N VAL A 707 -90.58 -177.92 -37.39
CA VAL A 707 -91.13 -179.21 -36.93
C VAL A 707 -92.63 -179.32 -37.23
N ARG A 708 -93.42 -178.26 -36.96
CA ARG A 708 -94.85 -178.21 -37.32
C ARG A 708 -95.07 -178.38 -38.83
N GLN A 709 -94.23 -177.79 -39.68
CA GLN A 709 -94.31 -177.97 -41.14
C GLN A 709 -93.95 -179.38 -41.60
N GLN A 710 -92.94 -180.02 -41.00
CA GLN A 710 -92.57 -181.40 -41.34
C GLN A 710 -93.65 -182.43 -40.94
N MET A 711 -94.43 -182.17 -39.89
CA MET A 711 -95.56 -183.02 -39.50
C MET A 711 -96.79 -182.93 -40.42
N LEU A 712 -96.90 -181.89 -41.27
CA LEU A 712 -98.06 -181.69 -42.15
C LEU A 712 -98.04 -182.53 -43.45
N ALA A 713 -97.05 -183.42 -43.61
CA ALA A 713 -96.81 -184.17 -44.85
C ALA A 713 -97.30 -185.65 -44.82
N VAL A 714 -98.16 -186.06 -43.88
CA VAL A 714 -98.68 -187.45 -43.77
C VAL A 714 -100.22 -187.48 -43.66
N PRO A 715 -100.95 -188.20 -44.54
CA PRO A 715 -102.42 -188.27 -44.56
C PRO A 715 -102.98 -189.58 -43.93
N PRO A 716 -104.31 -189.84 -43.80
CA PRO A 716 -105.11 -189.28 -42.69
C PRO A 716 -106.11 -190.27 -42.02
N SER A 717 -106.10 -190.37 -40.68
CA SER A 717 -107.20 -190.93 -39.83
C SER A 717 -106.86 -190.79 -38.32
N GLY A 718 -107.74 -190.50 -37.35
CA GLY A 718 -109.14 -190.04 -37.43
C GLY A 718 -109.92 -190.10 -36.08
N LYS A 719 -110.67 -189.01 -35.76
CA LYS A 719 -111.80 -188.85 -34.79
C LYS A 719 -111.58 -188.18 -33.39
N ALA A 720 -112.45 -187.17 -33.12
CA ALA A 720 -112.83 -186.46 -31.86
C ALA A 720 -111.82 -185.45 -31.22
N ARG A 721 -112.15 -184.28 -30.61
CA ARG A 721 -113.34 -183.34 -30.43
C ARG A 721 -112.91 -182.27 -29.36
N ARG A 722 -113.14 -180.94 -29.24
CA ARG A 722 -113.92 -179.70 -29.70
C ARG A 722 -112.94 -178.46 -29.47
N TYR A 723 -113.11 -177.11 -29.50
CA TYR A 723 -113.97 -175.90 -29.83
C TYR A 723 -113.01 -174.64 -29.63
N MET A 724 -113.19 -173.29 -29.74
CA MET A 724 -114.12 -172.14 -30.07
C MET A 724 -113.21 -170.83 -30.12
N GLU A 725 -113.50 -169.52 -30.39
CA GLU A 725 -114.56 -168.63 -30.98
C GLU A 725 -114.63 -167.28 -30.13
N ASP A 726 -114.56 -165.98 -30.51
CA ASP A 726 -114.15 -165.03 -31.63
C ASP A 726 -113.90 -163.60 -30.97
N GLY A 727 -113.56 -162.37 -31.47
CA GLY A 727 -113.33 -161.52 -32.69
C GLY A 727 -112.71 -160.13 -32.21
N MET A 728 -112.78 -158.86 -32.72
CA MET A 728 -112.91 -158.02 -33.99
C MET A 728 -113.06 -156.49 -33.55
N ILE A 729 -112.72 -155.29 -34.13
CA ILE A 729 -112.02 -154.56 -35.28
C ILE A 729 -111.61 -153.10 -34.74
N ASP A 730 -111.23 -151.89 -35.31
CA ASP A 730 -110.86 -151.11 -36.57
C ASP A 730 -110.30 -149.66 -36.14
N LEU A 731 -109.93 -148.52 -36.81
CA LEU A 731 -109.60 -147.93 -38.18
C LEU A 731 -108.98 -146.44 -38.07
N ALA A 732 -108.37 -145.83 -39.14
CA ALA A 732 -108.09 -144.36 -39.47
C ALA A 732 -106.96 -143.52 -38.72
N ASP A 733 -106.44 -142.28 -39.03
CA ASP A 733 -106.48 -141.18 -40.09
C ASP A 733 -105.21 -140.19 -40.05
N SER A 734 -105.01 -139.10 -40.87
CA SER A 734 -103.71 -138.27 -40.86
C SER A 734 -103.53 -136.83 -41.52
N SER A 735 -102.58 -135.97 -41.01
CA SER A 735 -101.82 -134.79 -41.65
C SER A 735 -100.71 -134.15 -40.69
N ARG A 736 -99.83 -133.09 -40.87
CA ARG A 736 -99.36 -132.08 -41.91
C ARG A 736 -97.92 -131.42 -41.63
N HIS A 737 -97.54 -130.17 -42.06
CA HIS A 737 -96.11 -129.61 -42.12
C HIS A 737 -95.94 -128.01 -41.99
N PRO A 738 -94.77 -127.29 -42.17
CA PRO A 738 -93.89 -126.61 -41.15
C PRO A 738 -93.56 -125.07 -41.30
N VAL A 739 -92.86 -124.41 -40.32
CA VAL A 739 -92.35 -123.00 -40.44
C VAL A 739 -90.96 -122.65 -39.81
N ASP A 740 -90.55 -123.20 -38.66
CA ASP A 740 -89.86 -122.38 -37.63
C ASP A 740 -88.35 -122.02 -37.76
N MET A 741 -87.58 -122.57 -38.71
CA MET A 741 -86.10 -122.46 -38.71
C MET A 741 -85.49 -121.08 -39.08
N HIS A 742 -86.27 -120.07 -39.47
CA HIS A 742 -85.69 -118.85 -40.05
C HIS A 742 -85.14 -117.83 -39.03
N ASN A 743 -85.70 -117.77 -37.82
CA ASN A 743 -85.54 -116.62 -36.93
C ASN A 743 -84.17 -116.55 -36.22
N GLU A 744 -83.49 -117.67 -36.01
CA GLU A 744 -82.26 -117.72 -35.20
C GLU A 744 -81.05 -117.03 -35.86
N LEU A 745 -80.97 -117.07 -37.20
CA LEU A 745 -79.82 -116.56 -37.95
C LEU A 745 -79.64 -115.03 -37.84
N LEU A 746 -80.75 -114.28 -37.69
CA LEU A 746 -80.72 -112.81 -37.61
C LEU A 746 -80.11 -112.29 -36.31
N SER A 747 -80.18 -113.08 -35.22
CA SER A 747 -79.69 -112.67 -33.89
C SER A 747 -78.18 -112.38 -33.89
N ALA A 748 -77.38 -113.25 -34.51
CA ALA A 748 -75.92 -113.19 -34.46
C ALA A 748 -75.31 -111.98 -35.20
N GLN A 749 -76.07 -111.31 -36.08
CA GLN A 749 -75.54 -110.26 -36.94
C GLN A 749 -75.47 -108.88 -36.27
N GLU A 750 -76.33 -108.61 -35.27
CA GLU A 750 -76.36 -107.31 -34.59
C GLU A 750 -75.22 -107.18 -33.56
N THR A 751 -74.78 -108.26 -32.92
CA THR A 751 -73.69 -108.24 -31.91
C THR A 751 -72.37 -107.69 -32.47
N ILE A 752 -72.07 -107.98 -33.75
CA ILE A 752 -70.86 -107.50 -34.45
C ILE A 752 -70.90 -105.98 -34.68
N ARG A 753 -72.10 -105.37 -34.70
CA ARG A 753 -72.28 -103.92 -34.86
C ARG A 753 -71.79 -103.15 -33.64
N ILE A 754 -72.00 -103.69 -32.45
CA ILE A 754 -71.71 -103.04 -31.16
C ILE A 754 -70.20 -102.84 -31.00
N LEU A 755 -69.40 -103.90 -31.23
CA LEU A 755 -67.94 -103.87 -31.08
C LEU A 755 -67.23 -102.83 -31.98
N ARG A 756 -67.84 -102.41 -33.10
CA ARG A 756 -67.28 -101.34 -33.95
C ARG A 756 -67.44 -99.94 -33.35
N LYS A 757 -68.39 -99.73 -32.43
CA LYS A 757 -68.61 -98.45 -31.74
C LYS A 757 -67.50 -98.19 -30.71
N GLU A 758 -67.15 -99.21 -29.94
CA GLU A 758 -66.13 -99.16 -28.89
C GLU A 758 -64.74 -98.77 -29.44
N VAL A 759 -64.39 -99.23 -30.65
CA VAL A 759 -63.13 -98.83 -31.33
C VAL A 759 -63.11 -97.33 -31.61
N SER A 760 -64.20 -96.75 -32.13
CA SER A 760 -64.27 -95.30 -32.41
C SER A 760 -64.22 -94.43 -31.15
N GLU A 761 -64.65 -94.97 -30.01
CA GLU A 761 -64.55 -94.30 -28.72
C GLU A 761 -63.08 -94.24 -28.24
N LYS A 762 -62.29 -95.30 -28.47
CA LYS A 762 -60.84 -95.31 -28.19
C LYS A 762 -60.00 -94.44 -29.13
N GLU A 763 -60.43 -94.22 -30.36
CA GLU A 763 -59.78 -93.23 -31.25
C GLU A 763 -59.93 -91.79 -30.71
N SER A 764 -61.02 -91.50 -29.98
CA SER A 764 -61.24 -90.18 -29.36
C SER A 764 -60.34 -89.91 -28.16
N GLU A 765 -60.05 -90.92 -27.33
CA GLU A 765 -59.12 -90.82 -26.20
C GLU A 765 -57.70 -90.46 -26.68
N ILE A 766 -57.25 -91.09 -27.77
CA ILE A 766 -55.93 -90.83 -28.37
C ILE A 766 -55.82 -89.38 -28.88
N ALA A 767 -56.88 -88.82 -29.45
CA ALA A 767 -56.90 -87.42 -29.85
C ALA A 767 -56.76 -86.47 -28.64
N GLN A 768 -57.38 -86.82 -27.51
CA GLN A 768 -57.32 -86.04 -26.28
C GLN A 768 -55.92 -86.02 -25.65
N CYS A 769 -55.20 -87.15 -25.65
CA CYS A 769 -53.80 -87.20 -25.20
C CYS A 769 -52.85 -86.33 -26.06
N ASN A 770 -53.06 -86.28 -27.38
CA ASN A 770 -52.22 -85.47 -28.28
C ASN A 770 -52.41 -83.96 -28.07
N ALA A 771 -53.59 -83.51 -27.65
CA ALA A 771 -53.84 -82.12 -27.29
C ALA A 771 -52.99 -81.71 -26.06
N HIS A 772 -52.95 -82.54 -25.02
CA HIS A 772 -52.19 -82.26 -23.79
C HIS A 772 -50.67 -82.27 -24.01
N ILE A 773 -50.14 -83.10 -24.91
CA ILE A 773 -48.73 -83.06 -25.33
C ILE A 773 -48.41 -81.74 -26.05
N SER A 774 -49.35 -81.22 -26.86
CA SER A 774 -49.17 -79.96 -27.59
C SER A 774 -49.11 -78.74 -26.65
N GLU A 775 -49.92 -78.75 -25.59
CA GLU A 775 -49.95 -77.73 -24.53
C GLU A 775 -48.61 -77.63 -23.78
N LEU A 776 -48.03 -78.78 -23.39
CA LEU A 776 -46.70 -78.86 -22.77
C LEU A 776 -45.58 -78.32 -23.69
N ASN A 777 -45.68 -78.54 -25.01
CA ASN A 777 -44.69 -78.05 -25.96
C ASN A 777 -44.67 -76.52 -26.06
N ILE A 778 -45.84 -75.86 -26.01
CA ILE A 778 -45.96 -74.40 -26.04
C ILE A 778 -45.26 -73.75 -24.84
N HIS A 779 -45.40 -74.34 -23.64
CA HIS A 779 -44.69 -73.85 -22.45
C HIS A 779 -43.16 -74.03 -22.54
N ALA A 780 -42.68 -75.10 -23.20
CA ALA A 780 -41.26 -75.29 -23.44
C ALA A 780 -40.69 -74.29 -24.47
N GLU A 781 -41.42 -74.00 -25.55
CA GLU A 781 -41.01 -72.99 -26.54
C GLU A 781 -41.00 -71.57 -25.98
N ALA A 782 -41.96 -71.21 -25.11
CA ALA A 782 -42.00 -69.90 -24.46
C ALA A 782 -40.74 -69.64 -23.61
N ALA A 783 -40.35 -70.62 -22.78
CA ALA A 783 -39.12 -70.52 -21.98
C ALA A 783 -37.85 -70.43 -22.85
N ALA A 784 -37.79 -71.19 -23.96
CA ALA A 784 -36.68 -71.15 -24.90
C ALA A 784 -36.55 -69.78 -25.60
N GLN A 785 -37.66 -69.11 -25.90
CA GLN A 785 -37.66 -67.76 -26.49
C GLN A 785 -37.18 -66.70 -25.49
N GLU A 786 -37.52 -66.80 -24.21
CA GLU A 786 -37.10 -65.83 -23.19
C GLU A 786 -35.56 -65.86 -22.96
N TYR A 787 -34.96 -67.05 -22.90
CA TYR A 787 -33.51 -67.20 -22.84
C TYR A 787 -32.82 -66.68 -24.12
N LYS A 788 -33.43 -66.89 -25.29
CA LYS A 788 -32.90 -66.42 -26.58
C LYS A 788 -32.85 -64.88 -26.65
N HIS A 789 -33.85 -64.19 -26.10
CA HIS A 789 -33.89 -62.73 -26.10
C HIS A 789 -32.77 -62.12 -25.21
N LYS A 790 -32.60 -62.66 -24.00
CA LYS A 790 -31.54 -62.24 -23.06
C LYS A 790 -30.12 -62.50 -23.60
N LEU A 791 -29.94 -63.56 -24.40
CA LEU A 791 -28.65 -63.84 -25.04
C LEU A 791 -28.34 -62.85 -26.18
N MET A 792 -29.35 -62.39 -26.91
CA MET A 792 -29.19 -61.45 -28.02
C MET A 792 -28.83 -60.03 -27.55
N GLU A 793 -29.35 -59.58 -26.39
CA GLU A 793 -28.92 -58.32 -25.75
C GLU A 793 -27.47 -58.36 -25.24
N LEU A 794 -27.02 -59.51 -24.73
CA LEU A 794 -25.62 -59.69 -24.31
C LEU A 794 -24.67 -59.74 -25.51
N GLU A 795 -25.12 -60.28 -26.65
CA GLU A 795 -24.32 -60.35 -27.88
C GLU A 795 -24.12 -58.96 -28.53
N THR A 796 -25.14 -58.11 -28.55
CA THR A 796 -25.02 -56.72 -29.04
C THR A 796 -24.11 -55.87 -28.16
N MET A 797 -24.17 -56.02 -26.84
CA MET A 797 -23.24 -55.35 -25.92
C MET A 797 -21.80 -55.88 -25.99
N ALA A 798 -21.60 -57.15 -26.38
CA ALA A 798 -20.27 -57.76 -26.49
C ALA A 798 -19.52 -57.42 -27.79
N GLN A 799 -20.22 -57.12 -28.89
CA GLN A 799 -19.62 -56.89 -30.20
C GLN A 799 -19.11 -55.45 -30.41
N GLN A 800 -19.53 -54.48 -29.61
CA GLN A 800 -19.14 -53.06 -29.75
C GLN A 800 -17.72 -52.74 -29.20
N VAL A 801 -17.08 -53.66 -28.45
CA VAL A 801 -15.92 -53.34 -27.57
C VAL A 801 -14.62 -54.09 -27.97
N LYS A 802 -14.59 -54.81 -29.10
CA LYS A 802 -13.39 -55.53 -29.57
C LYS A 802 -13.14 -55.37 -31.07
N THR A 803 -11.88 -55.08 -31.39
CA THR A 803 -11.22 -54.99 -32.71
C THR A 803 -11.66 -53.85 -33.64
N ASP A 804 -10.76 -53.17 -34.37
CA ASP A 804 -9.30 -53.10 -34.20
C ASP A 804 -8.70 -51.84 -34.83
N ASN A 805 -7.47 -51.52 -34.43
CA ASN A 805 -6.69 -50.40 -34.97
C ASN A 805 -5.36 -50.91 -35.55
N SER A 806 -5.32 -51.36 -36.83
CA SER A 806 -4.05 -51.52 -37.57
C SER A 806 -4.16 -51.76 -39.11
N THR A 807 -3.63 -50.80 -39.89
CA THR A 807 -2.76 -50.92 -41.10
C THR A 807 -2.94 -52.05 -42.15
N ALA A 808 -2.70 -51.87 -43.46
CA ALA A 808 -2.39 -50.70 -44.33
C ALA A 808 -2.32 -51.14 -45.83
N HIS A 809 -1.86 -50.22 -46.71
CA HIS A 809 -1.68 -50.28 -48.18
C HIS A 809 -2.94 -49.99 -49.03
N ALA A 810 -2.92 -49.08 -50.02
CA ALA A 810 -1.87 -48.16 -50.54
C ALA A 810 -2.53 -46.99 -51.33
N CYS A 811 -1.87 -46.04 -52.02
CA CYS A 811 -0.46 -45.86 -52.39
C CYS A 811 -0.14 -44.37 -52.75
N SER A 812 1.17 -44.06 -52.93
CA SER A 812 1.75 -42.84 -53.54
C SER A 812 1.56 -41.49 -52.80
N GLY A 813 2.63 -40.74 -52.47
CA GLY A 813 4.06 -41.05 -52.61
C GLY A 813 4.97 -39.84 -52.34
N ARG A 814 6.23 -40.12 -51.93
CA ARG A 814 7.31 -39.17 -51.55
C ARG A 814 7.07 -38.38 -50.25
N GLN A 815 8.05 -37.92 -49.48
CA GLN A 815 9.49 -38.25 -49.26
C GLN A 815 9.90 -37.54 -47.93
N GLU A 816 10.78 -38.03 -47.04
CA GLU A 816 11.41 -39.35 -46.86
C GLU A 816 12.10 -39.45 -45.46
N LYS A 817 12.73 -40.60 -45.15
CA LYS A 817 13.98 -40.83 -44.36
C LYS A 817 14.50 -39.70 -43.43
N ILE A 818 14.89 -39.92 -42.15
CA ILE A 818 15.93 -40.82 -41.56
C ILE A 818 16.01 -40.44 -40.03
N ASN A 819 16.39 -41.23 -39.00
CA ASN A 819 16.72 -42.64 -38.82
C ASN A 819 16.54 -43.12 -37.34
N SER A 820 16.36 -44.44 -37.17
CA SER A 820 16.79 -45.32 -36.05
C SER A 820 16.97 -44.82 -34.58
N LYS A 821 16.21 -45.45 -33.66
CA LYS A 821 16.65 -45.88 -32.30
C LYS A 821 18.07 -46.50 -32.32
N PRO A 822 18.92 -46.46 -31.27
CA PRO A 822 18.60 -47.15 -30.00
C PRO A 822 19.27 -46.69 -28.67
N ARG A 823 18.83 -47.33 -27.57
CA ARG A 823 19.58 -47.71 -26.33
C ARG A 823 20.43 -46.66 -25.58
N GLY A 824 20.25 -46.62 -24.25
CA GLY A 824 21.40 -46.54 -23.35
C GLY A 824 21.16 -46.04 -21.92
N SER A 825 21.22 -46.96 -20.95
CA SER A 825 21.77 -46.77 -19.60
C SER A 825 21.75 -45.36 -18.96
N GLY A 826 20.72 -45.12 -18.13
CA GLY A 826 20.86 -44.85 -16.69
C GLY A 826 21.86 -43.82 -16.16
N SER A 827 21.32 -42.79 -15.49
CA SER A 827 21.96 -42.16 -14.32
C SER A 827 20.91 -41.47 -13.44
N PRO A 828 20.97 -41.54 -12.09
CA PRO A 828 20.00 -40.89 -11.20
C PRO A 828 19.98 -39.35 -11.24
N PHE A 829 20.98 -38.69 -11.84
CA PHE A 829 21.16 -37.24 -11.77
C PHE A 829 20.17 -36.40 -12.59
N LYS A 830 19.21 -37.00 -13.31
CA LYS A 830 18.30 -36.23 -14.19
C LYS A 830 17.34 -35.29 -13.42
N CYS A 831 17.08 -35.54 -12.15
CA CYS A 831 16.21 -34.70 -11.31
C CYS A 831 16.81 -33.36 -10.86
N ILE A 832 18.07 -33.04 -11.24
CA ILE A 832 18.75 -31.79 -10.86
C ILE A 832 19.11 -30.94 -12.10
N GLY A 833 19.37 -31.56 -13.25
CA GLY A 833 20.12 -30.93 -14.35
C GLY A 833 19.36 -30.16 -15.43
N ILE A 834 18.02 -30.09 -15.40
CA ILE A 834 17.24 -29.43 -16.48
C ILE A 834 16.36 -28.29 -15.95
N GLY A 835 15.43 -28.57 -15.04
CA GLY A 835 14.55 -27.53 -14.48
C GLY A 835 15.32 -26.37 -13.83
N PHE A 836 16.31 -26.70 -12.99
CA PHE A 836 17.13 -25.68 -12.31
C PHE A 836 18.03 -24.89 -13.28
N VAL A 837 18.51 -25.50 -14.37
CA VAL A 837 19.32 -24.81 -15.38
C VAL A 837 18.43 -23.91 -16.25
N GLN A 838 17.22 -24.35 -16.60
CA GLN A 838 16.29 -23.55 -17.38
C GLN A 838 15.74 -22.37 -16.58
N GLN A 839 15.48 -22.56 -15.27
CA GLN A 839 15.11 -21.50 -14.33
C GLN A 839 16.28 -20.53 -14.07
N MET A 840 17.49 -21.02 -13.77
CA MET A 840 18.67 -20.16 -13.63
C MET A 840 18.97 -19.35 -14.90
N ASN A 841 18.69 -19.90 -16.09
CA ASN A 841 18.88 -19.18 -17.34
C ASN A 841 17.81 -18.10 -17.53
N SER A 842 16.52 -18.35 -17.21
CA SER A 842 15.51 -17.29 -17.27
C SER A 842 15.77 -16.19 -16.23
N GLU A 843 16.09 -16.55 -14.98
CA GLU A 843 16.42 -15.59 -13.92
C GLU A 843 17.65 -14.75 -14.31
N LYS A 844 18.66 -15.36 -14.95
CA LYS A 844 19.84 -14.62 -15.43
C LYS A 844 19.63 -13.82 -16.69
N ASP A 845 18.82 -14.27 -17.65
CA ASP A 845 18.48 -13.46 -18.82
C ASP A 845 17.62 -12.25 -18.41
N GLU A 846 16.80 -12.38 -17.37
CA GLU A 846 16.02 -11.30 -16.76
C GLU A 846 16.90 -10.33 -15.95
N GLU A 847 17.78 -10.81 -15.06
CA GLU A 847 18.81 -9.98 -14.39
C GLU A 847 19.70 -9.25 -15.40
N LEU A 848 20.12 -9.93 -16.47
CA LEU A 848 21.02 -9.39 -17.49
C LEU A 848 20.29 -8.40 -18.42
N SER A 849 18.98 -8.56 -18.62
CA SER A 849 18.12 -7.56 -19.25
C SER A 849 17.99 -6.31 -18.37
N ALA A 850 17.67 -6.47 -17.08
CA ALA A 850 17.58 -5.37 -16.13
C ALA A 850 18.93 -4.61 -15.98
N ALA A 851 20.05 -5.35 -15.94
CA ALA A 851 21.39 -4.76 -15.90
C ALA A 851 21.73 -3.99 -17.19
N LYS A 852 21.36 -4.51 -18.37
CA LYS A 852 21.50 -3.78 -19.65
C LYS A 852 20.67 -2.50 -19.66
N GLN A 853 19.41 -2.56 -19.24
CA GLN A 853 18.54 -1.39 -19.19
C GLN A 853 19.08 -0.34 -18.22
N ARG A 854 19.58 -0.77 -17.05
CA ARG A 854 20.23 0.13 -16.10
C ARG A 854 21.55 0.73 -16.62
N ILE A 855 22.31 0.01 -17.44
CA ILE A 855 23.48 0.57 -18.14
C ILE A 855 23.03 1.66 -19.13
N VAL A 856 22.00 1.41 -19.94
CA VAL A 856 21.46 2.40 -20.89
C VAL A 856 20.93 3.65 -20.18
N GLU A 857 20.26 3.51 -19.03
CA GLU A 857 19.87 4.64 -18.18
C GLU A 857 21.07 5.46 -17.68
N LEU A 858 22.11 4.78 -17.20
CA LEU A 858 23.33 5.41 -16.69
C LEU A 858 24.15 6.07 -17.82
N GLU A 859 24.17 5.49 -19.02
CA GLU A 859 24.74 6.10 -20.22
C GLU A 859 23.93 7.34 -20.66
N GLY A 860 22.60 7.30 -20.55
CA GLY A 860 21.73 8.46 -20.77
C GLY A 860 22.01 9.61 -19.78
N ILE A 861 22.20 9.29 -18.49
CA ILE A 861 22.56 10.25 -17.43
C ILE A 861 24.00 10.77 -17.61
N ALA A 862 24.94 9.94 -18.08
CA ALA A 862 26.27 10.38 -18.44
C ALA A 862 26.23 11.34 -19.65
N ALA A 863 25.42 11.04 -20.66
CA ALA A 863 25.27 11.86 -21.86
C ALA A 863 24.47 13.16 -21.62
N SER A 864 23.61 13.23 -20.61
CA SER A 864 23.01 14.51 -20.18
C SER A 864 24.03 15.37 -19.42
N ARG A 865 24.73 14.81 -18.43
CA ARG A 865 25.81 15.52 -17.71
C ARG A 865 26.95 15.97 -18.63
N GLN A 866 27.31 15.19 -19.64
CA GLN A 866 28.32 15.58 -20.62
C GLN A 866 27.88 16.81 -21.43
N ARG A 867 26.58 16.91 -21.81
CA ARG A 867 26.00 18.09 -22.47
C ARG A 867 25.92 19.28 -21.53
N GLU A 868 25.53 19.06 -20.28
CA GLU A 868 25.50 20.08 -19.22
C GLU A 868 26.90 20.68 -18.98
N ILE A 869 27.94 19.86 -18.87
CA ILE A 869 29.34 20.30 -18.74
C ILE A 869 29.78 21.11 -19.97
N PHE A 870 29.42 20.70 -21.19
CA PHE A 870 29.72 21.50 -22.39
C PHE A 870 28.96 22.85 -22.41
N MET A 871 27.70 22.90 -21.97
CA MET A 871 26.94 24.14 -21.84
C MET A 871 27.53 25.05 -20.74
N LEU A 872 27.91 24.51 -19.59
CA LEU A 872 28.51 25.26 -18.49
C LEU A 872 29.89 25.80 -18.88
N ASN A 873 30.71 25.03 -19.58
CA ASN A 873 31.97 25.52 -20.14
C ASN A 873 31.76 26.63 -21.19
N ALA A 874 30.70 26.56 -22.01
CA ALA A 874 30.35 27.64 -22.93
C ALA A 874 29.90 28.91 -22.19
N LYS A 875 29.07 28.78 -21.14
CA LYS A 875 28.67 29.90 -20.27
C LYS A 875 29.88 30.51 -19.55
N LEU A 876 30.79 29.68 -19.04
CA LEU A 876 32.04 30.12 -18.41
C LEU A 876 32.93 30.89 -19.38
N ALA A 877 33.12 30.40 -20.61
CA ALA A 877 33.87 31.12 -21.64
C ALA A 877 33.24 32.48 -21.98
N THR A 878 31.90 32.61 -21.96
CA THR A 878 31.25 33.91 -22.13
C THR A 878 31.45 34.85 -20.95
N THR A 879 31.44 34.38 -19.70
CA THR A 879 31.70 35.25 -18.53
C THR A 879 33.19 35.59 -18.36
N GLU A 880 34.11 34.72 -18.78
CA GLU A 880 35.53 35.03 -18.93
C GLU A 880 35.76 36.13 -20.00
N SER A 881 35.05 36.09 -21.13
CA SER A 881 35.08 37.18 -22.12
C SER A 881 34.54 38.48 -21.52
N MET A 882 33.35 38.46 -20.91
CA MET A 882 32.74 39.67 -20.32
C MET A 882 33.62 40.29 -19.23
N THR A 883 34.30 39.48 -18.41
CA THR A 883 35.25 40.01 -17.41
C THR A 883 36.52 40.55 -18.05
N HIS A 884 37.01 39.98 -19.15
CA HIS A 884 38.09 40.57 -19.96
C HIS A 884 37.68 41.89 -20.64
N ASP A 885 36.41 42.05 -21.01
CA ASP A 885 35.86 43.30 -21.54
C ASP A 885 35.78 44.38 -20.44
N VAL A 886 35.20 44.05 -19.27
CA VAL A 886 35.13 44.97 -18.13
C VAL A 886 36.51 45.42 -17.65
N ILE A 887 37.50 44.50 -17.59
CA ILE A 887 38.89 44.85 -17.23
C ILE A 887 39.50 45.83 -18.25
N ARG A 888 39.19 45.67 -19.55
CA ARG A 888 39.65 46.57 -20.62
C ARG A 888 39.06 47.97 -20.44
N ASP A 889 37.77 48.07 -20.14
CA ASP A 889 37.09 49.35 -19.95
C ASP A 889 37.55 50.07 -18.68
N MET A 890 37.75 49.36 -17.57
CA MET A 890 38.36 49.93 -16.36
C MET A 890 39.78 50.46 -16.59
N LEU A 891 40.57 49.79 -17.43
CA LEU A 891 41.89 50.28 -17.86
C LEU A 891 41.79 51.50 -18.78
N GLY A 892 40.78 51.57 -19.64
CA GLY A 892 40.46 52.75 -20.46
C GLY A 892 40.08 53.97 -19.61
N VAL A 893 39.18 53.80 -18.64
CA VAL A 893 38.80 54.86 -17.67
C VAL A 893 40.04 55.33 -16.89
N LYS A 894 40.89 54.41 -16.43
CA LYS A 894 42.16 54.75 -15.76
C LYS A 894 43.09 55.60 -16.64
N MET A 895 43.23 55.25 -17.92
CA MET A 895 44.05 56.01 -18.89
C MET A 895 43.49 57.43 -19.11
N ASN A 896 42.17 57.57 -19.22
CA ASN A 896 41.51 58.87 -19.34
C ASN A 896 41.72 59.72 -18.08
N MET A 897 41.60 59.12 -16.90
CA MET A 897 41.75 59.84 -15.62
C MET A 897 43.19 60.28 -15.36
N THR A 898 44.20 59.47 -15.73
CA THR A 898 45.61 59.92 -15.67
C THR A 898 45.92 61.01 -16.71
N THR A 899 45.22 61.02 -17.85
CA THR A 899 45.34 62.11 -18.84
C THR A 899 44.74 63.42 -18.31
N TRP A 900 43.60 63.37 -17.61
CA TRP A 900 43.01 64.54 -16.96
C TRP A 900 43.87 65.11 -15.82
N ALA A 901 44.45 64.26 -14.98
CA ALA A 901 45.37 64.70 -13.92
C ALA A 901 46.56 65.48 -14.48
N ALA A 902 47.14 65.02 -15.60
CA ALA A 902 48.23 65.70 -16.29
C ALA A 902 47.83 67.05 -16.92
N LEU A 903 46.54 67.30 -17.17
CA LEU A 903 46.06 68.62 -17.61
C LEU A 903 45.86 69.59 -16.44
N ALA A 904 45.32 69.11 -15.30
CA ALA A 904 45.10 69.92 -14.11
C ALA A 904 46.39 70.55 -13.56
N ASP A 905 47.48 69.77 -13.43
CA ASP A 905 48.80 70.23 -12.97
C ASP A 905 49.41 71.34 -13.85
N ASN A 906 49.01 71.43 -15.12
CA ASN A 906 49.48 72.49 -16.02
C ASN A 906 48.70 73.80 -15.85
N GLN A 907 47.45 73.75 -15.38
CA GLN A 907 46.59 74.92 -15.25
C GLN A 907 46.88 75.72 -13.97
N GLN A 908 47.45 75.11 -12.93
CA GLN A 908 47.79 75.77 -11.66
C GLN A 908 49.07 76.65 -11.72
N LYS A 909 49.64 76.88 -12.91
CA LYS A 909 50.89 77.65 -13.12
C LYS A 909 50.72 79.06 -13.71
N LEU A 910 49.50 79.47 -14.05
CA LEU A 910 49.24 80.82 -14.59
C LEU A 910 48.39 81.68 -13.64
N GLU A 911 48.59 82.99 -13.83
CA GLU A 911 47.72 84.10 -13.43
C GLU A 911 47.60 84.45 -11.93
N THR A 912 48.36 85.50 -11.59
CA THR A 912 48.05 86.44 -10.51
C THR A 912 47.73 87.81 -11.14
N LYS A 913 46.86 88.59 -10.45
CA LYS A 913 46.50 90.02 -10.65
C LYS A 913 45.18 90.35 -11.40
N GLU A 914 44.27 90.94 -10.63
CA GLU A 914 43.44 92.14 -10.86
C GLU A 914 43.60 92.99 -12.16
N PRO A 915 42.60 93.87 -12.52
CA PRO A 915 41.14 93.76 -12.32
C PRO A 915 40.22 94.43 -13.41
N ILE A 916 38.89 94.22 -13.27
CA ILE A 916 37.77 95.14 -13.64
C ILE A 916 37.35 95.32 -15.15
N THR A 917 36.03 95.49 -15.33
CA THR A 917 35.20 95.64 -16.57
C THR A 917 34.82 94.32 -17.26
N SER A 918 33.57 94.05 -17.70
CA SER A 918 32.43 94.95 -17.96
C SER A 918 31.05 94.36 -17.56
N GLN A 919 30.11 95.23 -17.14
CA GLN A 919 28.79 94.91 -16.57
C GLN A 919 27.74 94.32 -17.55
N ALA A 920 28.16 93.78 -18.70
CA ALA A 920 27.31 93.06 -19.65
C ALA A 920 27.46 91.53 -19.54
N GLN A 921 28.57 91.07 -18.95
CA GLN A 921 28.88 89.65 -18.81
C GLN A 921 28.12 89.03 -17.61
N GLU A 922 27.93 89.78 -16.52
CA GLU A 922 27.30 89.30 -15.27
C GLU A 922 25.91 88.67 -15.44
N ILE A 923 25.11 89.08 -16.45
CA ILE A 923 23.78 88.49 -16.68
C ILE A 923 23.89 87.12 -17.39
N LYS A 924 24.90 86.94 -18.25
CA LYS A 924 25.19 85.64 -18.88
C LYS A 924 25.84 84.70 -17.87
N ASP A 925 26.83 85.21 -17.14
CA ASP A 925 27.52 84.47 -16.07
C ASP A 925 26.56 84.11 -14.93
N SER A 926 25.60 84.96 -14.56
CA SER A 926 24.57 84.63 -13.56
C SER A 926 23.63 83.51 -14.02
N ASN A 927 23.26 83.46 -15.30
CA ASN A 927 22.48 82.34 -15.86
C ASN A 927 23.31 81.05 -15.98
N GLU A 928 24.59 81.15 -16.34
CA GLU A 928 25.51 80.01 -16.38
C GLU A 928 25.86 79.51 -14.96
N LEU A 929 25.97 80.40 -13.98
CA LEU A 929 26.16 80.09 -12.57
C LEU A 929 24.88 79.55 -11.93
N MET A 930 23.68 80.01 -12.31
CA MET A 930 22.42 79.34 -11.94
C MET A 930 22.32 77.94 -12.54
N ASN A 931 22.74 77.72 -13.79
CA ASN A 931 22.78 76.39 -14.39
C ASN A 931 23.80 75.48 -13.69
N LEU A 932 25.02 75.96 -13.45
CA LEU A 932 26.07 75.22 -12.74
C LEU A 932 25.70 74.95 -11.28
N LYS A 933 25.02 75.90 -10.62
CA LYS A 933 24.49 75.69 -9.27
C LYS A 933 23.38 74.64 -9.28
N ARG A 934 22.43 74.72 -10.21
CA ARG A 934 21.40 73.68 -10.36
C ARG A 934 22.02 72.31 -10.64
N GLN A 935 23.03 72.22 -11.51
CA GLN A 935 23.75 70.96 -11.75
C GLN A 935 24.50 70.47 -10.51
N LEU A 936 25.06 71.38 -9.70
CA LEU A 936 25.67 71.02 -8.42
C LEU A 936 24.63 70.54 -7.40
N ASP A 937 23.47 71.19 -7.34
CA ASP A 937 22.34 70.80 -6.47
C ASP A 937 21.78 69.44 -6.93
N GLU A 938 21.60 69.21 -8.24
CA GLU A 938 21.26 67.92 -8.87
C GLU A 938 22.30 66.83 -8.52
N PHE A 939 23.60 67.10 -8.60
CA PHE A 939 24.65 66.16 -8.19
C PHE A 939 24.69 65.95 -6.66
N ILE A 940 24.25 66.91 -5.85
CA ILE A 940 24.13 66.75 -4.39
C ILE A 940 22.93 65.84 -4.08
N GLU A 941 21.80 66.01 -4.75
CA GLU A 941 20.63 65.13 -4.65
C GLU A 941 20.94 63.71 -5.13
N GLU A 942 21.58 63.54 -6.30
CA GLU A 942 22.07 62.22 -6.74
C GLU A 942 22.99 61.61 -5.69
N ARG A 943 24.03 62.32 -5.24
CA ARG A 943 24.98 61.80 -4.24
C ARG A 943 24.29 61.44 -2.92
N GLN A 944 23.26 62.18 -2.53
CA GLN A 944 22.46 61.85 -1.34
C GLN A 944 21.64 60.57 -1.58
N SER A 945 20.99 60.43 -2.75
CA SER A 945 20.30 59.19 -3.14
C SER A 945 21.24 57.98 -3.21
N TRP A 946 22.48 58.14 -3.70
CA TRP A 946 23.51 57.09 -3.68
C TRP A 946 23.93 56.73 -2.25
N LEU A 947 24.06 57.70 -1.35
CA LEU A 947 24.35 57.45 0.07
C LEU A 947 23.19 56.72 0.76
N ASP A 948 21.96 57.11 0.48
CA ASP A 948 20.77 56.50 1.07
C ASP A 948 20.50 55.10 0.50
N GLU A 949 20.76 54.85 -0.79
CA GLU A 949 20.81 53.49 -1.33
C GLU A 949 21.93 52.66 -0.68
N ILE A 950 23.14 53.20 -0.52
CA ILE A 950 24.23 52.49 0.19
C ILE A 950 23.84 52.15 1.63
N ASN A 951 23.19 53.07 2.35
CA ASN A 951 22.69 52.85 3.71
C ASN A 951 21.59 51.78 3.72
N GLN A 952 20.65 51.82 2.77
CA GLN A 952 19.64 50.78 2.60
C GLN A 952 20.27 49.42 2.30
N LYS A 953 21.23 49.34 1.36
CA LYS A 953 21.93 48.08 1.02
C LYS A 953 22.75 47.54 2.19
N GLN A 954 23.31 48.40 3.05
CA GLN A 954 23.94 47.97 4.31
C GLN A 954 22.93 47.42 5.31
N SER A 955 21.75 48.04 5.43
CA SER A 955 20.64 47.55 6.26
C SER A 955 20.10 46.19 5.77
N GLU A 956 19.88 46.06 4.46
CA GLU A 956 19.51 44.80 3.78
C GLU A 956 20.56 43.71 4.02
N LEU A 957 21.86 44.04 3.89
CA LEU A 957 22.96 43.11 4.22
C LEU A 957 22.99 42.71 5.70
N GLY A 958 22.64 43.63 6.60
CA GLY A 958 22.48 43.36 8.03
C GLY A 958 21.35 42.36 8.29
N ALA A 959 20.17 42.61 7.75
CA ALA A 959 19.01 41.73 7.84
C ALA A 959 19.28 40.35 7.21
N ALA A 960 19.94 40.31 6.05
CA ALA A 960 20.36 39.08 5.39
C ALA A 960 21.36 38.27 6.24
N ARG A 961 22.38 38.93 6.83
CA ARG A 961 23.33 38.28 7.75
C ARG A 961 22.65 37.71 8.99
N ILE A 962 21.72 38.45 9.60
CA ILE A 962 20.93 37.98 10.75
C ILE A 962 20.07 36.76 10.36
N THR A 963 19.49 36.77 9.16
CA THR A 963 18.67 35.67 8.65
C THR A 963 19.52 34.42 8.35
N ILE A 964 20.68 34.59 7.72
CA ILE A 964 21.65 33.51 7.48
C ILE A 964 22.13 32.89 8.80
N GLU A 965 22.40 33.71 9.83
CA GLU A 965 22.86 33.19 11.13
C GLU A 965 21.74 32.47 11.90
N LYS A 966 20.49 32.95 11.82
CA LYS A 966 19.31 32.20 12.31
C LYS A 966 19.14 30.85 11.59
N LEU A 967 19.35 30.82 10.26
CA LEU A 967 19.29 29.59 9.47
C LEU A 967 20.42 28.62 9.86
N ARG A 968 21.65 29.10 10.10
CA ARG A 968 22.76 28.28 10.62
C ARG A 968 22.51 27.73 12.02
N GLN A 969 21.89 28.51 12.91
CA GLN A 969 21.50 28.04 14.25
C GLN A 969 20.46 26.91 14.14
N ARG A 970 19.47 27.05 13.25
CA ARG A 970 18.51 25.98 12.94
C ARG A 970 19.17 24.78 12.26
N GLU A 971 20.14 24.99 11.37
CA GLU A 971 20.92 23.93 10.74
C GLU A 971 21.74 23.13 11.76
N HIS A 972 22.45 23.80 12.66
CA HIS A 972 23.19 23.16 13.75
C HIS A 972 22.26 22.38 14.70
N PHE A 973 21.05 22.88 14.99
CA PHE A 973 20.05 22.14 15.75
C PHE A 973 19.61 20.85 15.02
N MET A 974 19.21 20.95 13.75
CA MET A 974 18.80 19.79 12.96
C MET A 974 19.94 18.78 12.75
N VAL A 975 21.20 19.22 12.66
CA VAL A 975 22.36 18.32 12.60
C VAL A 975 22.55 17.57 13.92
N ALA A 976 22.44 18.24 15.07
CA ALA A 976 22.51 17.59 16.38
C ALA A 976 21.36 16.60 16.62
N GLU A 977 20.14 16.95 16.18
CA GLU A 977 18.96 16.08 16.19
C GLU A 977 19.17 14.84 15.30
N ILE A 978 19.74 15.01 14.10
CA ILE A 978 20.11 13.91 13.21
C ILE A 978 21.25 13.03 13.80
N GLU A 979 22.21 13.61 14.53
CA GLU A 979 23.25 12.85 15.24
C GLU A 979 22.67 12.04 16.41
N LEU A 980 21.73 12.60 17.18
CA LEU A 980 20.99 11.91 18.24
C LEU A 980 20.20 10.72 17.66
N LEU A 981 19.36 10.96 16.65
CA LEU A 981 18.54 9.94 15.99
C LEU A 981 19.40 8.84 15.34
N LYS A 982 20.60 9.17 14.83
CA LYS A 982 21.57 8.16 14.35
C LYS A 982 22.10 7.28 15.49
N ALA A 983 22.44 7.88 16.63
CA ALA A 983 22.90 7.14 17.81
C ALA A 983 21.80 6.22 18.36
N GLU A 984 20.57 6.71 18.47
CA GLU A 984 19.40 5.94 18.90
C GLU A 984 19.07 4.81 17.92
N ASN A 985 19.08 5.07 16.61
CA ASN A 985 18.91 4.03 15.59
C ASN A 985 19.97 2.92 15.70
N SER A 986 21.21 3.26 16.07
CA SER A 986 22.27 2.27 16.36
C SER A 986 22.02 1.48 17.66
N ASN A 987 21.43 2.11 18.68
CA ASN A 987 21.02 1.46 19.91
C ASN A 987 19.84 0.50 19.68
N TYR A 988 18.78 0.96 19.01
CA TYR A 988 17.64 0.12 18.61
C TYR A 988 18.08 -1.09 17.77
N LYS A 989 19.01 -0.92 16.82
CA LYS A 989 19.60 -2.05 16.07
C LYS A 989 20.32 -3.05 16.98
N THR A 990 21.02 -2.57 18.01
CA THR A 990 21.69 -3.43 19.00
C THR A 990 20.68 -4.18 19.87
N ILE A 991 19.58 -3.51 20.27
CA ILE A 991 18.46 -4.13 21.00
C ILE A 991 17.78 -5.19 20.14
N ILE A 992 17.49 -4.91 18.87
CA ILE A 992 16.89 -5.87 17.92
C ILE A 992 17.79 -7.11 17.75
N LEU A 993 19.11 -6.93 17.58
CA LEU A 993 20.04 -8.06 17.47
C LEU A 993 20.07 -8.94 18.74
N ASN A 994 19.96 -8.32 19.93
CA ASN A 994 19.88 -9.05 21.19
C ASN A 994 18.54 -9.80 21.32
N LEU A 995 17.41 -9.15 21.01
CA LEU A 995 16.08 -9.77 21.03
C LEU A 995 15.96 -10.91 20.00
N GLU A 996 16.54 -10.76 18.81
CA GLU A 996 16.64 -11.86 17.84
C GLU A 996 17.43 -13.06 18.39
N ALA A 997 18.51 -12.82 19.12
CA ALA A 997 19.30 -13.88 19.75
C ALA A 997 18.53 -14.56 20.89
N GLU A 998 17.80 -13.80 21.70
CA GLU A 998 16.91 -14.34 22.74
C GLU A 998 15.76 -15.15 22.15
N VAL A 999 15.08 -14.66 21.11
CA VAL A 999 14.03 -15.40 20.38
C VAL A 999 14.61 -16.70 19.80
N LYS A 1000 15.77 -16.67 19.13
CA LYS A 1000 16.42 -17.88 18.61
C LYS A 1000 16.76 -18.90 19.73
N ASN A 1001 17.13 -18.43 20.93
CA ASN A 1001 17.34 -19.28 22.10
C ASN A 1001 16.03 -19.82 22.68
N LEU A 1002 14.99 -19.01 22.81
CA LEU A 1002 13.67 -19.40 23.31
C LEU A 1002 12.99 -20.40 22.36
N THR A 1003 13.03 -20.20 21.05
CA THR A 1003 12.53 -21.17 20.06
C THR A 1003 13.30 -22.50 20.17
N ARG A 1004 14.62 -22.46 20.37
CA ARG A 1004 15.44 -23.66 20.60
C ARG A 1004 15.04 -24.39 21.90
N GLN A 1005 14.75 -23.65 22.97
CA GLN A 1005 14.31 -24.20 24.25
C GLN A 1005 12.88 -24.78 24.18
N GLN A 1006 11.94 -24.07 23.56
CA GLN A 1006 10.57 -24.56 23.31
C GLN A 1006 10.57 -25.81 22.43
N ASN A 1007 11.38 -25.84 21.36
CA ASN A 1007 11.51 -26.99 20.48
C ASN A 1007 12.13 -28.22 21.20
N LEU A 1008 13.02 -28.00 22.18
CA LEU A 1008 13.50 -29.05 23.07
C LEU A 1008 12.40 -29.52 24.03
N GLN A 1009 11.67 -28.60 24.66
CA GLN A 1009 10.59 -28.94 25.60
C GLN A 1009 9.43 -29.68 24.92
N LEU A 1010 9.05 -29.29 23.70
CA LEU A 1010 8.05 -29.99 22.90
C LEU A 1010 8.50 -31.41 22.55
N ARG A 1011 9.77 -31.61 22.20
CA ARG A 1011 10.34 -32.96 21.98
C ARG A 1011 10.36 -33.80 23.26
N ILE A 1012 10.69 -33.20 24.41
CA ILE A 1012 10.63 -33.89 25.71
C ILE A 1012 9.18 -34.29 26.03
N ASN A 1013 8.21 -33.37 25.93
CA ASN A 1013 6.80 -33.64 26.22
C ASN A 1013 6.22 -34.71 25.27
N HIS A 1014 6.54 -34.67 23.97
CA HIS A 1014 6.11 -35.70 23.03
C HIS A 1014 6.73 -37.07 23.38
N HIS A 1015 8.02 -37.10 23.73
CA HIS A 1015 8.69 -38.36 24.10
C HIS A 1015 8.15 -38.95 25.42
N VAL A 1016 7.75 -38.10 26.37
CA VAL A 1016 7.02 -38.53 27.58
C VAL A 1016 5.65 -39.10 27.21
N LYS A 1017 4.83 -38.38 26.43
CA LYS A 1017 3.50 -38.85 26.02
C LYS A 1017 3.56 -40.18 25.27
N THR A 1018 4.46 -40.32 24.30
CA THR A 1018 4.66 -41.57 23.56
C THR A 1018 5.16 -42.71 24.46
N LYS A 1019 5.94 -42.41 25.51
CA LYS A 1019 6.34 -43.41 26.52
C LYS A 1019 5.17 -43.84 27.41
N GLU A 1020 4.29 -42.92 27.79
CA GLU A 1020 3.05 -43.22 28.54
C GLU A 1020 2.06 -44.06 27.72
N GLU A 1021 1.84 -43.68 26.46
CA GLU A 1021 1.07 -44.45 25.48
C GLU A 1021 1.65 -45.86 25.28
N ASN A 1022 2.98 -45.98 25.18
CA ASN A 1022 3.65 -47.28 25.05
C ASN A 1022 3.50 -48.13 26.33
N ILE A 1023 3.55 -47.53 27.52
CA ILE A 1023 3.29 -48.22 28.80
C ILE A 1023 1.82 -48.69 28.89
N LEU A 1024 0.86 -47.88 28.43
CA LEU A 1024 -0.56 -48.24 28.40
C LEU A 1024 -0.81 -49.40 27.42
N LEU A 1025 -0.30 -49.30 26.19
CA LEU A 1025 -0.38 -50.36 25.18
C LEU A 1025 0.29 -51.65 25.66
N LYS A 1026 1.44 -51.54 26.36
CA LYS A 1026 2.10 -52.69 26.96
C LYS A 1026 1.23 -53.36 28.02
N ARG A 1027 0.62 -52.59 28.93
CA ARG A 1027 -0.32 -53.12 29.94
C ARG A 1027 -1.54 -53.80 29.28
N GLN A 1028 -2.12 -53.19 28.25
CA GLN A 1028 -3.21 -53.78 27.48
C GLN A 1028 -2.80 -55.09 26.79
N ASN A 1029 -1.60 -55.15 26.22
CA ASN A 1029 -1.07 -56.36 25.59
C ASN A 1029 -0.73 -57.45 26.62
N GLU A 1030 -0.25 -57.09 27.82
CA GLU A 1030 -0.08 -57.99 28.95
C GLU A 1030 -1.43 -58.55 29.44
N GLU A 1031 -2.48 -57.72 29.50
CA GLU A 1031 -3.86 -58.13 29.85
C GLU A 1031 -4.48 -59.04 28.77
N LEU A 1032 -4.34 -58.70 27.49
CA LEU A 1032 -4.77 -59.55 26.37
C LEU A 1032 -4.02 -60.89 26.36
N SER A 1033 -2.72 -60.87 26.64
CA SER A 1033 -1.90 -62.09 26.79
C SER A 1033 -2.36 -62.96 27.97
N ALA A 1034 -2.81 -62.34 29.07
CA ALA A 1034 -3.39 -63.06 30.21
C ALA A 1034 -4.75 -63.68 29.86
N LYS A 1035 -5.65 -62.92 29.21
CA LYS A 1035 -6.94 -63.41 28.70
C LYS A 1035 -6.77 -64.54 27.69
N LEU A 1036 -5.80 -64.43 26.77
CA LEU A 1036 -5.50 -65.47 25.79
C LEU A 1036 -4.96 -66.75 26.45
N LYS A 1037 -4.11 -66.63 27.49
CA LYS A 1037 -3.69 -67.79 28.31
C LYS A 1037 -4.85 -68.42 29.08
N GLN A 1038 -5.77 -67.61 29.63
CA GLN A 1038 -6.97 -68.09 30.32
C GLN A 1038 -7.91 -68.83 29.36
N LEU A 1039 -8.21 -68.26 28.19
CA LEU A 1039 -9.01 -68.89 27.14
C LEU A 1039 -8.35 -70.16 26.60
N GLY A 1040 -7.02 -70.16 26.43
CA GLY A 1040 -6.25 -71.36 26.08
C GLY A 1040 -6.41 -72.47 27.12
N GLY A 1041 -6.30 -72.15 28.41
CA GLY A 1041 -6.52 -73.10 29.50
C GLY A 1041 -7.96 -73.60 29.63
N ILE A 1042 -8.95 -72.80 29.23
CA ILE A 1042 -10.35 -73.25 29.09
C ILE A 1042 -10.49 -74.19 27.88
N LEU A 1043 -9.89 -73.85 26.74
CA LEU A 1043 -9.94 -74.65 25.51
C LEU A 1043 -9.24 -76.01 25.67
N THR A 1044 -8.11 -76.09 26.37
CA THR A 1044 -7.48 -77.40 26.67
C THR A 1044 -8.38 -78.22 27.59
N ARG A 1045 -8.97 -77.60 28.63
CA ARG A 1045 -9.89 -78.28 29.54
C ARG A 1045 -11.12 -78.83 28.83
N THR A 1046 -11.77 -78.04 27.97
CA THR A 1046 -12.94 -78.50 27.21
C THR A 1046 -12.56 -79.55 26.16
N LYS A 1047 -11.39 -79.47 25.53
CA LYS A 1047 -10.87 -80.54 24.67
C LYS A 1047 -10.61 -81.83 25.46
N GLU A 1048 -10.05 -81.76 26.67
CA GLU A 1048 -9.86 -82.93 27.54
C GLU A 1048 -11.17 -83.53 28.07
N GLU A 1049 -12.16 -82.69 28.42
CA GLU A 1049 -13.48 -83.13 28.87
C GLU A 1049 -14.27 -83.76 27.71
N LEU A 1050 -14.18 -83.18 26.50
CA LEU A 1050 -14.75 -83.74 25.27
C LEU A 1050 -14.08 -85.08 24.87
N ALA A 1051 -12.76 -85.18 25.00
CA ALA A 1051 -12.03 -86.43 24.78
C ALA A 1051 -12.46 -87.52 25.79
N ARG A 1052 -12.58 -87.17 27.08
CA ARG A 1052 -13.12 -88.08 28.11
C ARG A 1052 -14.55 -88.52 27.79
N TYR A 1053 -15.40 -87.60 27.32
CA TYR A 1053 -16.79 -87.90 26.95
C TYR A 1053 -16.91 -88.82 25.73
N ARG A 1054 -16.00 -88.70 24.75
CA ARG A 1054 -15.88 -89.62 23.60
C ARG A 1054 -15.45 -91.02 24.02
N VAL A 1055 -14.44 -91.11 24.89
CA VAL A 1055 -13.97 -92.38 25.47
C VAL A 1055 -15.07 -93.08 26.27
N SER A 1056 -15.86 -92.36 27.09
CA SER A 1056 -17.00 -92.95 27.79
C SER A 1056 -18.14 -93.42 26.87
N ASN A 1057 -18.19 -92.90 25.63
CA ASN A 1057 -19.12 -93.33 24.58
C ASN A 1057 -18.50 -94.33 23.58
N GLY A 1058 -17.33 -94.90 23.90
CA GLY A 1058 -16.69 -95.97 23.12
C GLY A 1058 -16.07 -95.54 21.78
N ARG A 1059 -15.80 -94.24 21.58
CA ARG A 1059 -15.14 -93.70 20.38
C ARG A 1059 -13.71 -93.23 20.68
N ASP A 1060 -12.89 -93.14 19.63
CA ASP A 1060 -11.53 -92.61 19.76
C ASP A 1060 -11.56 -91.11 20.18
N PRO A 1061 -10.77 -90.68 21.18
CA PRO A 1061 -10.70 -89.28 21.58
C PRO A 1061 -10.23 -88.32 20.45
N HIS A 1062 -9.51 -88.83 19.44
CA HIS A 1062 -8.82 -88.08 18.39
C HIS A 1062 -9.39 -88.26 16.97
N GLU A 1063 -10.51 -88.97 16.81
CA GLU A 1063 -11.16 -89.38 15.55
C GLU A 1063 -11.45 -88.27 14.50
N LEU A 1064 -11.27 -86.99 14.84
CA LEU A 1064 -11.55 -85.83 13.98
C LEU A 1064 -10.30 -85.07 13.49
N ILE A 1065 -9.08 -85.52 13.82
CA ILE A 1065 -7.86 -84.81 13.40
C ILE A 1065 -7.66 -84.88 11.88
N GLU A 1066 -7.96 -86.00 11.23
CA GLU A 1066 -7.83 -86.15 9.77
C GLU A 1066 -8.74 -85.21 8.99
N GLU A 1067 -9.96 -84.94 9.49
CA GLU A 1067 -10.89 -84.00 8.87
C GLU A 1067 -10.46 -82.53 9.11
N GLU A 1068 -9.87 -82.22 10.28
CA GLU A 1068 -9.26 -80.90 10.53
C GLU A 1068 -8.05 -80.64 9.60
N GLU A 1069 -7.20 -81.66 9.38
CA GLU A 1069 -6.06 -81.55 8.43
C GLU A 1069 -6.52 -81.44 6.96
N LEU A 1070 -7.57 -82.16 6.56
CA LEU A 1070 -8.16 -82.03 5.22
C LEU A 1070 -8.73 -80.62 4.98
N LEU A 1071 -9.37 -80.03 5.98
CA LEU A 1071 -9.89 -78.66 5.91
C LEU A 1071 -8.77 -77.61 5.89
N ARG A 1072 -7.69 -77.80 6.66
CA ARG A 1072 -6.47 -76.96 6.59
C ARG A 1072 -5.87 -76.98 5.18
N LYS A 1073 -5.77 -78.17 4.57
CA LYS A 1073 -5.21 -78.33 3.22
C LYS A 1073 -6.03 -77.61 2.14
N LYS A 1074 -7.37 -77.64 2.26
CA LYS A 1074 -8.28 -76.85 1.41
C LYS A 1074 -8.18 -75.34 1.64
N LEU A 1075 -7.88 -74.91 2.87
CA LEU A 1075 -7.64 -73.50 3.18
C LEU A 1075 -6.34 -73.02 2.50
N ASP A 1076 -5.25 -73.80 2.58
CA ASP A 1076 -4.00 -73.49 1.90
C ASP A 1076 -4.15 -73.45 0.37
N GLU A 1077 -5.06 -74.27 -0.19
CA GLU A 1077 -5.43 -74.25 -1.62
C GLU A 1077 -6.18 -72.95 -1.97
N SER A 1078 -7.20 -72.58 -1.19
CA SER A 1078 -7.93 -71.31 -1.36
C SER A 1078 -7.04 -70.07 -1.21
N GLU A 1079 -6.05 -70.08 -0.31
CA GLU A 1079 -5.07 -68.99 -0.18
C GLU A 1079 -4.13 -68.87 -1.40
N ARG A 1080 -3.79 -69.99 -2.04
CA ARG A 1080 -3.04 -70.01 -3.30
C ARG A 1080 -3.87 -69.46 -4.46
N ASP A 1081 -5.13 -69.89 -4.59
CA ASP A 1081 -6.06 -69.37 -5.60
C ASP A 1081 -6.31 -67.87 -5.43
N ARG A 1082 -6.50 -67.40 -4.19
CA ARG A 1082 -6.62 -65.97 -3.84
C ARG A 1082 -5.38 -65.17 -4.23
N SER A 1083 -4.19 -65.76 -4.06
CA SER A 1083 -2.92 -65.12 -4.44
C SER A 1083 -2.76 -65.04 -5.96
N GLN A 1084 -3.12 -66.10 -6.68
CA GLN A 1084 -3.12 -66.13 -8.15
C GLN A 1084 -4.12 -65.13 -8.75
N LEU A 1085 -5.29 -64.97 -8.11
CA LEU A 1085 -6.29 -63.98 -8.50
C LEU A 1085 -5.77 -62.55 -8.35
N ALA A 1086 -5.04 -62.24 -7.28
CA ALA A 1086 -4.44 -60.93 -7.06
C ALA A 1086 -3.35 -60.59 -8.10
N GLU A 1087 -2.53 -61.58 -8.49
CA GLU A 1087 -1.53 -61.43 -9.56
C GLU A 1087 -2.19 -61.15 -10.92
N ASN A 1088 -3.26 -61.88 -11.25
CA ASN A 1088 -4.07 -61.64 -12.46
C ASN A 1088 -4.68 -60.23 -12.47
N LEU A 1089 -5.15 -59.74 -11.32
CA LEU A 1089 -5.74 -58.41 -11.17
C LEU A 1089 -4.70 -57.29 -11.37
N SER A 1090 -3.49 -57.47 -10.83
CA SER A 1090 -2.35 -56.56 -11.07
C SER A 1090 -1.95 -56.50 -12.55
N SER A 1091 -1.94 -57.66 -13.23
CA SER A 1091 -1.71 -57.75 -14.68
C SER A 1091 -2.78 -57.02 -15.49
N LEU A 1092 -4.05 -57.10 -15.08
CA LEU A 1092 -5.16 -56.38 -15.70
C LEU A 1092 -5.04 -54.86 -15.53
N CYS A 1093 -4.79 -54.37 -14.32
CA CYS A 1093 -4.53 -52.94 -14.06
C CYS A 1093 -3.38 -52.41 -14.92
N SER A 1094 -2.27 -53.17 -14.98
CA SER A 1094 -1.10 -52.86 -15.81
C SER A 1094 -1.39 -52.88 -17.32
N SER A 1095 -2.45 -53.55 -17.76
CA SER A 1095 -2.88 -53.61 -19.15
C SER A 1095 -3.81 -52.44 -19.51
N ILE A 1096 -4.73 -52.06 -18.61
CA ILE A 1096 -5.61 -50.90 -18.79
C ILE A 1096 -4.79 -49.60 -18.92
N LEU A 1097 -3.80 -49.41 -18.04
CA LEU A 1097 -2.89 -48.25 -18.08
C LEU A 1097 -2.13 -48.15 -19.42
N LYS A 1098 -1.71 -49.29 -19.99
CA LYS A 1098 -1.07 -49.35 -21.32
C LYS A 1098 -2.03 -48.96 -22.45
N VAL A 1099 -3.29 -49.38 -22.40
CA VAL A 1099 -4.32 -49.03 -23.40
C VAL A 1099 -4.68 -47.54 -23.33
N ALA A 1100 -4.67 -46.94 -22.14
CA ALA A 1100 -4.86 -45.50 -21.94
C ALA A 1100 -3.66 -44.64 -22.41
N GLY A 1101 -2.54 -45.26 -22.79
CA GLY A 1101 -1.33 -44.57 -23.24
C GLY A 1101 -0.44 -44.05 -22.10
N VAL A 1102 -0.72 -44.43 -20.84
CA VAL A 1102 0.12 -44.10 -19.67
C VAL A 1102 1.38 -44.95 -19.75
N SER A 1103 2.48 -44.36 -20.23
CA SER A 1103 3.68 -45.07 -20.69
C SER A 1103 4.86 -45.06 -19.71
N ASP A 1104 4.61 -44.71 -18.44
CA ASP A 1104 5.60 -44.75 -17.36
C ASP A 1104 5.49 -46.01 -16.48
N SER A 1105 6.56 -46.35 -15.77
CA SER A 1105 6.92 -47.75 -15.51
C SER A 1105 6.48 -48.37 -14.17
N GLU A 1106 5.75 -49.48 -14.26
CA GLU A 1106 5.96 -50.75 -13.52
C GLU A 1106 5.95 -50.79 -11.97
N SER A 1107 5.69 -49.71 -11.23
CA SER A 1107 5.63 -49.78 -9.74
C SER A 1107 4.40 -49.21 -9.04
N ASP A 1108 3.39 -48.70 -9.76
CA ASP A 1108 2.22 -48.04 -9.15
C ASP A 1108 0.89 -48.29 -9.91
N ALA A 1109 0.72 -49.54 -10.39
CA ALA A 1109 -0.47 -50.00 -11.10
C ALA A 1109 -1.66 -50.28 -10.14
N THR A 1110 -2.07 -49.26 -9.39
CA THR A 1110 -3.21 -49.35 -8.46
C THR A 1110 -4.56 -49.43 -9.20
N LEU A 1111 -5.53 -50.11 -8.58
CA LEU A 1111 -6.88 -50.27 -9.14
C LEU A 1111 -7.56 -48.93 -9.45
N LEU A 1112 -7.35 -47.92 -8.60
CA LEU A 1112 -7.86 -46.56 -8.78
C LEU A 1112 -7.33 -45.92 -10.08
N LYS A 1113 -6.01 -45.89 -10.28
CA LYS A 1113 -5.41 -45.33 -11.51
C LYS A 1113 -5.86 -46.07 -12.76
N ALA A 1114 -6.03 -47.40 -12.67
CA ALA A 1114 -6.59 -48.17 -13.77
C ALA A 1114 -8.05 -47.78 -14.07
N SER A 1115 -8.89 -47.57 -13.06
CA SER A 1115 -10.28 -47.10 -13.21
C SER A 1115 -10.34 -45.71 -13.84
N GLU A 1116 -9.62 -44.73 -13.28
CA GLU A 1116 -9.58 -43.34 -13.78
C GLU A 1116 -9.15 -43.27 -15.26
N CYS A 1117 -8.21 -44.13 -15.67
CA CYS A 1117 -7.77 -44.24 -17.06
C CYS A 1117 -8.81 -44.91 -17.97
N LEU A 1118 -9.66 -45.78 -17.43
CA LEU A 1118 -10.77 -46.42 -18.14
C LEU A 1118 -11.92 -45.41 -18.37
N ASP A 1119 -12.24 -44.61 -17.34
CA ASP A 1119 -13.23 -43.52 -17.42
C ASP A 1119 -12.81 -42.46 -18.46
N GLN A 1120 -11.53 -42.08 -18.49
CA GLN A 1120 -10.97 -41.17 -19.50
C GLN A 1120 -11.02 -41.75 -20.92
N LEU A 1121 -10.80 -43.06 -21.09
CA LEU A 1121 -10.99 -43.75 -22.37
C LEU A 1121 -12.46 -43.73 -22.80
N GLN A 1122 -13.40 -44.00 -21.89
CA GLN A 1122 -14.83 -44.00 -22.17
C GLN A 1122 -15.34 -42.64 -22.66
N CYS A 1123 -14.97 -41.55 -21.97
CA CYS A 1123 -15.28 -40.18 -22.40
C CYS A 1123 -14.69 -39.85 -23.79
N ARG A 1124 -13.49 -40.36 -24.09
CA ARG A 1124 -12.84 -40.17 -25.39
C ARG A 1124 -13.48 -40.98 -26.52
N ILE A 1125 -14.03 -42.17 -26.23
CA ILE A 1125 -14.78 -42.98 -27.19
C ILE A 1125 -16.11 -42.28 -27.54
N ALA A 1126 -16.90 -41.86 -26.55
CA ALA A 1126 -18.16 -41.16 -26.78
C ALA A 1126 -17.99 -39.87 -27.62
N SER A 1127 -16.89 -39.15 -27.42
CA SER A 1127 -16.54 -37.97 -28.23
C SER A 1127 -16.25 -38.30 -29.71
N LEU A 1128 -15.73 -39.49 -30.01
CA LEU A 1128 -15.49 -39.96 -31.38
C LEU A 1128 -16.76 -40.55 -32.01
N GLU A 1129 -17.60 -41.23 -31.24
CA GLU A 1129 -18.91 -41.73 -31.71
C GLU A 1129 -19.80 -40.58 -32.19
N GLY A 1130 -19.91 -39.49 -31.42
CA GLY A 1130 -20.66 -38.29 -31.85
C GLY A 1130 -20.12 -37.64 -33.15
N GLN A 1131 -18.81 -37.70 -33.39
CA GLN A 1131 -18.21 -37.24 -34.66
C GLN A 1131 -18.57 -38.17 -35.83
N VAL A 1132 -18.66 -39.48 -35.59
CA VAL A 1132 -19.10 -40.47 -36.59
C VAL A 1132 -20.60 -40.32 -36.90
N GLU A 1133 -21.43 -39.98 -35.91
CA GLU A 1133 -22.86 -39.69 -36.14
C GLU A 1133 -23.09 -38.44 -36.99
N ASP A 1134 -22.39 -37.34 -36.71
CA ASP A 1134 -22.42 -36.12 -37.54
C ASP A 1134 -21.97 -36.39 -38.99
N LEU A 1135 -20.89 -37.16 -39.18
CA LEU A 1135 -20.46 -37.60 -40.52
C LEU A 1135 -21.51 -38.48 -41.22
N ASN A 1136 -22.22 -39.34 -40.46
CA ASN A 1136 -23.32 -40.15 -41.00
C ASN A 1136 -24.55 -39.31 -41.39
N LEU A 1137 -24.89 -38.28 -40.59
CA LEU A 1137 -25.94 -37.33 -40.90
C LEU A 1137 -25.60 -36.51 -42.16
N LYS A 1138 -24.36 -36.03 -42.27
CA LYS A 1138 -23.84 -35.37 -43.49
C LYS A 1138 -23.91 -36.31 -44.70
N CYS A 1139 -23.57 -37.60 -44.55
CA CYS A 1139 -23.73 -38.59 -45.62
C CYS A 1139 -25.20 -38.84 -46.01
N LYS A 1140 -26.13 -38.90 -45.05
CA LYS A 1140 -27.58 -39.00 -45.33
C LYS A 1140 -28.09 -37.77 -46.10
N LEU A 1141 -27.67 -36.57 -45.66
CA LEU A 1141 -28.03 -35.30 -46.31
C LEU A 1141 -27.54 -35.24 -47.77
N VAL A 1142 -26.33 -35.71 -48.05
CA VAL A 1142 -25.78 -35.80 -49.42
C VAL A 1142 -26.59 -36.79 -50.29
N ARG A 1143 -27.04 -37.92 -49.75
CA ARG A 1143 -27.87 -38.90 -50.50
C ARG A 1143 -29.26 -38.34 -50.85
N GLU A 1144 -29.97 -37.70 -49.92
CA GLU A 1144 -31.25 -37.05 -50.25
C GLU A 1144 -31.07 -35.88 -51.22
N LYS A 1145 -29.97 -35.12 -51.11
CA LYS A 1145 -29.61 -34.07 -52.09
C LYS A 1145 -29.41 -34.65 -53.50
N ALA A 1146 -28.86 -35.86 -53.63
CA ALA A 1146 -28.79 -36.57 -54.91
C ALA A 1146 -30.17 -37.03 -55.41
N ARG A 1147 -30.99 -37.64 -54.54
CA ARG A 1147 -32.35 -38.10 -54.87
C ARG A 1147 -33.26 -36.95 -55.34
N LEU A 1148 -33.11 -35.75 -54.77
CA LEU A 1148 -33.79 -34.52 -55.19
C LEU A 1148 -33.27 -33.94 -56.52
N CYS A 1149 -32.07 -34.31 -56.98
CA CYS A 1149 -31.58 -34.00 -58.33
C CYS A 1149 -32.13 -34.99 -59.38
N GLU A 1150 -32.28 -36.27 -59.04
CA GLU A 1150 -32.92 -37.27 -59.91
C GLU A 1150 -34.41 -36.95 -60.14
N LEU A 1151 -35.14 -36.60 -59.08
CA LEU A 1151 -36.54 -36.14 -59.19
C LEU A 1151 -36.70 -34.88 -60.06
N ARG A 1152 -35.68 -34.01 -60.09
CA ARG A 1152 -35.64 -32.82 -60.96
C ARG A 1152 -35.31 -33.13 -62.42
N SER A 1153 -34.84 -34.34 -62.71
CA SER A 1153 -34.44 -34.77 -64.07
C SER A 1153 -35.60 -35.46 -64.82
N ASN A 1154 -36.59 -36.02 -64.11
CA ASN A 1154 -37.70 -36.79 -64.70
C ASN A 1154 -38.91 -35.94 -65.15
N SER A 1155 -38.77 -34.62 -65.25
CA SER A 1155 -39.87 -33.69 -65.58
C SER A 1155 -39.74 -33.03 -66.96
N SER A 1156 -39.45 -33.80 -68.02
CA SER A 1156 -39.49 -33.28 -69.41
C SER A 1156 -39.84 -34.34 -70.48
N SER A 1157 -40.62 -33.92 -71.50
CA SER A 1157 -41.00 -34.58 -72.78
C SER A 1157 -41.27 -36.10 -72.78
N LEU A 1158 -42.49 -36.64 -72.87
CA LEU A 1158 -43.59 -36.46 -73.86
C LEU A 1158 -43.33 -37.02 -75.29
N ARG A 1159 -44.23 -37.93 -75.73
CA ARG A 1159 -44.63 -38.37 -77.10
C ARG A 1159 -44.19 -39.75 -77.69
N THR A 1160 -45.24 -40.54 -78.02
CA THR A 1160 -45.45 -41.44 -79.20
C THR A 1160 -44.60 -42.69 -79.45
N GLY A 1161 -45.24 -43.87 -79.69
CA GLY A 1161 -44.55 -45.05 -80.26
C GLY A 1161 -45.28 -46.43 -80.31
N ALA A 1162 -46.47 -46.52 -80.91
CA ALA A 1162 -47.18 -47.72 -81.45
C ALA A 1162 -46.78 -49.20 -81.09
N LYS A 1163 -47.82 -50.00 -80.75
CA LYS A 1163 -48.07 -51.44 -81.07
C LYS A 1163 -47.04 -52.55 -80.68
N GLY A 1164 -47.56 -53.60 -80.00
CA GLY A 1164 -47.38 -54.98 -80.51
C GLY A 1164 -47.09 -56.12 -79.51
N ASN A 1165 -48.12 -56.90 -79.18
CA ASN A 1165 -48.13 -58.35 -78.89
C ASN A 1165 -47.06 -59.03 -77.98
N LEU A 1166 -47.56 -59.55 -76.86
CA LEU A 1166 -47.40 -60.93 -76.35
C LEU A 1166 -46.05 -61.44 -75.78
N THR A 1167 -46.21 -62.44 -74.90
CA THR A 1167 -45.22 -63.36 -74.31
C THR A 1167 -44.29 -62.82 -73.22
N SER A 1168 -44.47 -63.33 -72.00
CA SER A 1168 -43.43 -63.45 -70.98
C SER A 1168 -42.48 -64.62 -71.35
N PRO A 1169 -41.26 -64.71 -70.78
CA PRO A 1169 -41.07 -65.04 -69.37
C PRO A 1169 -40.04 -64.15 -68.63
N SER A 1170 -39.99 -64.31 -67.31
CA SER A 1170 -39.09 -63.61 -66.38
C SER A 1170 -37.66 -64.19 -66.32
N PRO A 1171 -36.61 -63.36 -66.39
CA PRO A 1171 -35.37 -63.58 -65.67
C PRO A 1171 -35.44 -62.98 -64.26
N ASP A 1172 -34.69 -63.53 -63.30
CA ASP A 1172 -33.45 -62.86 -62.87
C ASP A 1172 -32.62 -63.78 -61.97
N THR A 1173 -31.30 -63.64 -62.07
CA THR A 1173 -30.33 -64.37 -61.24
C THR A 1173 -29.31 -63.36 -60.74
N SER A 1174 -29.50 -62.90 -59.49
CA SER A 1174 -28.59 -61.96 -58.85
C SER A 1174 -27.33 -62.68 -58.33
N PRO A 1175 -26.12 -62.24 -58.74
CA PRO A 1175 -24.88 -62.90 -58.33
C PRO A 1175 -24.38 -62.45 -56.96
N SER A 1176 -23.54 -63.28 -56.36
CA SER A 1176 -22.73 -62.99 -55.19
C SER A 1176 -21.61 -61.99 -55.45
N ILE A 1177 -21.20 -61.26 -54.40
CA ILE A 1177 -19.82 -60.84 -54.05
C ILE A 1177 -19.95 -60.17 -52.67
N SER A 1178 -19.51 -60.75 -51.56
CA SER A 1178 -18.14 -61.05 -51.13
C SER A 1178 -17.26 -59.80 -50.91
N SER A 1179 -17.30 -59.30 -49.66
CA SER A 1179 -16.15 -58.77 -48.90
C SER A 1179 -15.19 -57.75 -49.53
N PHE A 1180 -15.06 -56.60 -48.85
CA PHE A 1180 -13.80 -55.96 -48.47
C PHE A 1180 -12.58 -56.08 -49.42
N ARG A 1181 -12.14 -54.93 -49.94
CA ARG A 1181 -10.96 -54.30 -49.33
C ARG A 1181 -11.05 -52.78 -49.36
#